data_AF-A0A6V7XRT2-F1
#
_entry.id   AF-A0A6V7XRT2-F1
#
_cell.length_a   1.000
_cell.length_b   1.000
_cell.length_c   1.000
_cell.angle_alpha   90.00
_cell.angle_beta   90.00
_cell.angle_gamma   90.00
#
_symmetry.space_group_name_H-M   'P 1'
#
loop_
_entity.id
_entity.type
_entity.pdbx_description
1 polymer ?
#
loop_
_entity_poly.entity_id
_entity_poly.type
_entity_poly.pdbx_seq_one_letter_code
_entity_poly.pdbx_strand_id
1 'polypeptide(L)'
;MDLRATYPPDALRWLQRDCGAKSVEDLGHIVMFRKYHPGTRPYFQEMFYNATTIMARTRKSGFCSFMFTFTCNPNWPEIKRNLLRDNQKIVDRFDIICRIYEDKLRKLHTLLEKKHILGKILGSAESREFQKRIGGPHLHRVYCTDIPATPENVENLIWAHIPKEPPANDKSVWANFLRKVRELLPKHQFHDCGAHCRNSRGKCKKGFPKPFSKFTILHDDKPAEYKRPSPEDGGETLTLPRGRAKITYNNSHVVAYNPFILVMFRTHHNLEYAYGQSDNLKYALKYPFKGASFSYVRSSIDGRIDVDEPAQYAKMIYRSPSEGYSRSMGYKYAFLSHTVIALKIHLPDNQKLYFNSRTAPTILANAEEGILPDTHLTAYWKLWRKNINDPVIRNILFEELPETYSFDIKEKVWRKRRMAVVRKITKPIIGRIYTVSPREPEKFALYVLTKHFPGDPEELKNVNGQICTTFADAARLRGLFEDNGVWERTLREASLSLNPSQMRQLYANILVFGGTEKCVIDGLNLWEMFKDQMYDRRRCTEDEKLLRIDRALAIIERYLLSNGRTMYEFDLPAPNNPLINDPDRALDQFFFPNNVNSDEVDETVDTSALEKANLNAEQDKFFKMVRNAAFDPNSVNKYFLFIRRWWYRENIFTKLCFISA
;
A
#
# COMPACT_ATOMS: atom_id res chain seq x y z
N MET A 1 14.63 14.83 18.16
CA MET A 1 13.61 15.86 18.38
C MET A 1 12.40 15.10 18.86
N ASP A 2 12.05 15.27 20.13
CA ASP A 2 10.83 14.69 20.67
C ASP A 2 9.64 15.31 19.94
N LEU A 3 8.83 14.47 19.32
CA LEU A 3 7.72 14.85 18.48
C LEU A 3 6.42 14.97 19.26
N ARG A 4 6.39 14.58 20.55
CA ARG A 4 5.17 14.58 21.37
C ARG A 4 4.45 15.93 21.35
N ALA A 5 5.19 17.02 21.53
CA ALA A 5 4.65 18.38 21.53
C ALA A 5 4.19 18.87 20.14
N THR A 6 4.45 18.13 19.07
CA THR A 6 4.18 18.54 17.68
C THR A 6 3.14 17.67 16.98
N TYR A 7 2.75 16.54 17.58
CA TYR A 7 1.74 15.65 17.02
C TYR A 7 0.33 16.15 17.35
N PRO A 8 -0.61 16.12 16.38
CA PRO A 8 -2.01 16.40 16.68
C PRO A 8 -2.57 15.37 17.68
N PRO A 9 -3.59 15.74 18.48
CA PRO A 9 -4.18 14.88 19.51
C PRO A 9 -4.58 13.49 18.99
N ASP A 10 -5.10 13.39 17.77
CA ASP A 10 -5.50 12.12 17.16
C ASP A 10 -4.33 11.18 16.90
N ALA A 11 -3.17 11.72 16.50
CA ALA A 11 -1.97 10.93 16.28
C ALA A 11 -1.40 10.42 17.61
N LEU A 12 -1.48 11.24 18.67
CA LEU A 12 -1.12 10.83 20.03
C LEU A 12 -2.05 9.73 20.55
N ARG A 13 -3.37 9.85 20.34
CA ARG A 13 -4.36 8.81 20.68
C ARG A 13 -4.15 7.52 19.90
N TRP A 14 -3.74 7.60 18.63
CA TRP A 14 -3.40 6.42 17.85
C TRP A 14 -2.13 5.74 18.40
N LEU A 15 -1.08 6.51 18.69
CA LEU A 15 0.17 6.00 19.27
C LEU A 15 -0.07 5.36 20.65
N GLN A 16 -0.88 5.99 21.49
CA GLN A 16 -1.30 5.45 22.79
C GLN A 16 -1.92 4.06 22.64
N ARG A 17 -2.85 3.88 21.70
CA ARG A 17 -3.45 2.57 21.39
C ARG A 17 -2.44 1.57 20.82
N ASP A 18 -1.62 1.99 19.87
CA ASP A 18 -0.64 1.12 19.17
C ASP A 18 0.43 0.58 20.14
N CYS A 19 0.86 1.41 21.11
CA CYS A 19 1.84 1.02 22.12
C CYS A 19 1.24 0.40 23.39
N GLY A 20 -0.09 0.33 23.50
CA GLY A 20 -0.79 -0.24 24.66
C GLY A 20 -0.72 0.63 25.93
N ALA A 21 -0.48 1.94 25.80
CA ALA A 21 -0.55 2.88 26.92
C ALA A 21 -2.01 3.07 27.38
N LYS A 22 -2.26 3.39 28.66
CA LYS A 22 -3.64 3.59 29.17
C LYS A 22 -4.16 4.97 28.78
N SER A 23 -3.30 5.98 28.80
CA SER A 23 -3.63 7.34 28.39
C SER A 23 -2.52 7.99 27.54
N VAL A 24 -2.81 9.16 26.97
CA VAL A 24 -1.84 9.92 26.15
C VAL A 24 -0.73 10.50 27.03
N GLU A 25 -1.00 10.71 28.32
CA GLU A 25 -0.07 11.20 29.34
C GLU A 25 1.02 10.17 29.65
N ASP A 26 0.69 8.87 29.50
CA ASP A 26 1.60 7.74 29.69
C ASP A 26 2.62 7.58 28.55
N LEU A 27 2.38 8.22 27.39
CA LEU A 27 3.39 8.30 26.34
C LEU A 27 4.60 9.05 26.91
N GLY A 28 5.81 8.56 26.66
CA GLY A 28 7.04 9.25 27.02
C GLY A 28 7.51 10.16 25.88
N HIS A 29 8.78 10.06 25.52
CA HIS A 29 9.32 10.73 24.34
C HIS A 29 8.86 10.02 23.05
N ILE A 30 8.58 10.80 21.99
CA ILE A 30 8.22 10.29 20.67
C ILE A 30 9.32 10.62 19.67
N VAL A 31 10.04 9.62 19.20
CA VAL A 31 11.12 9.74 18.22
C VAL A 31 10.81 8.83 17.03
N MET A 32 10.59 9.43 15.87
CA MET A 32 10.28 8.73 14.62
C MET A 32 11.39 8.90 13.58
N PHE A 33 11.54 7.93 12.67
CA PHE A 33 12.44 8.11 11.53
C PHE A 33 11.95 9.20 10.59
N ARG A 34 12.93 9.93 10.05
CA ARG A 34 12.67 10.76 8.88
C ARG A 34 12.31 9.87 7.69
N LYS A 35 11.33 10.31 6.90
CA LYS A 35 10.92 9.68 5.63
C LYS A 35 12.03 9.50 4.58
N TYR A 36 13.21 10.06 4.81
CA TYR A 36 14.37 9.94 3.93
C TYR A 36 15.36 8.86 4.37
N HIS A 37 15.13 8.17 5.50
CA HIS A 37 16.05 7.14 6.00
C HIS A 37 15.78 5.79 5.29
N PRO A 38 16.66 5.34 4.38
CA PRO A 38 16.36 4.19 3.51
C PRO A 38 16.15 2.90 4.29
N GLY A 39 15.05 2.20 4.00
CA GLY A 39 14.73 0.92 4.64
C GLY A 39 13.83 1.01 5.87
N THR A 40 13.34 2.20 6.22
CA THR A 40 12.34 2.43 7.29
C THR A 40 10.92 2.40 6.73
N ARG A 41 9.92 2.24 7.61
CA ARG A 41 8.51 2.26 7.21
C ARG A 41 8.12 3.61 6.56
N PRO A 42 8.46 4.79 7.12
CA PRO A 42 8.16 6.07 6.48
C PRO A 42 8.82 6.22 5.09
N TYR A 43 10.05 5.73 4.92
CA TYR A 43 10.73 5.76 3.62
C TYR A 43 10.00 4.94 2.57
N PHE A 44 9.62 3.70 2.90
CA PHE A 44 8.93 2.86 1.93
C PHE A 44 7.52 3.38 1.63
N GLN A 45 6.80 3.91 2.61
CA GLN A 45 5.50 4.57 2.38
C GLN A 45 5.63 5.70 1.37
N GLU A 46 6.61 6.58 1.53
CA GLU A 46 6.88 7.65 0.57
C GLU A 46 7.21 7.11 -0.83
N MET A 47 8.01 6.04 -0.92
CA MET A 47 8.34 5.38 -2.19
C MET A 47 7.10 4.80 -2.87
N PHE A 48 6.20 4.18 -2.11
CA PHE A 48 4.95 3.65 -2.65
C PHE A 48 4.07 4.77 -3.19
N TYR A 49 3.85 5.84 -2.43
CA TYR A 49 3.05 6.97 -2.92
C TYR A 49 3.66 7.65 -4.14
N ASN A 50 4.99 7.81 -4.16
CA ASN A 50 5.69 8.37 -5.32
C ASN A 50 5.54 7.45 -6.54
N ALA A 51 5.65 6.14 -6.36
CA ALA A 51 5.45 5.19 -7.44
C ALA A 51 4.01 5.19 -7.96
N THR A 52 3.01 5.30 -7.08
CA THR A 52 1.59 5.43 -7.48
C THR A 52 1.40 6.67 -8.32
N THR A 53 2.02 7.79 -7.92
CA THR A 53 1.93 9.05 -8.68
C THR A 53 2.61 8.91 -10.04
N ILE A 54 3.78 8.28 -10.09
CA ILE A 54 4.48 8.01 -11.36
C ILE A 54 3.59 7.18 -12.27
N MET A 55 3.04 6.07 -11.78
CA MET A 55 2.19 5.21 -12.59
C MET A 55 0.91 5.93 -13.01
N ALA A 56 0.28 6.73 -12.14
CA ALA A 56 -0.90 7.51 -12.49
C ALA A 56 -0.61 8.55 -13.61
N ARG A 57 0.55 9.21 -13.58
CA ARG A 57 0.93 10.22 -14.59
C ARG A 57 1.47 9.60 -15.90
N THR A 58 2.04 8.40 -15.84
CA THR A 58 2.76 7.82 -16.99
C THR A 58 2.01 6.67 -17.66
N ARG A 59 1.07 6.03 -16.95
CA ARG A 59 0.22 5.00 -17.51
C ARG A 59 -0.86 5.64 -18.34
N LYS A 60 -0.81 5.39 -19.64
CA LYS A 60 -1.78 5.89 -20.60
C LYS A 60 -2.77 4.78 -20.93
N SER A 61 -4.04 5.14 -21.06
CA SER A 61 -5.05 4.18 -21.54
C SER A 61 -4.68 3.65 -22.92
N GLY A 62 -4.94 2.38 -23.17
CA GLY A 62 -4.59 1.71 -24.43
C GLY A 62 -3.13 1.32 -24.60
N PHE A 63 -2.26 1.53 -23.60
CA PHE A 63 -0.85 1.14 -23.65
C PHE A 63 -0.51 -0.02 -22.71
N CYS A 64 0.43 -0.86 -23.13
CA CYS A 64 0.91 -2.00 -22.37
C CYS A 64 1.51 -1.54 -21.04
N SER A 65 1.09 -2.21 -19.97
CA SER A 65 1.78 -2.19 -18.69
C SER A 65 2.22 -3.59 -18.36
N PHE A 66 3.40 -3.73 -17.75
CA PHE A 66 3.98 -5.01 -17.42
C PHE A 66 4.33 -5.10 -15.95
N MET A 67 4.07 -6.27 -15.38
CA MET A 67 4.64 -6.74 -14.13
C MET A 67 5.74 -7.73 -14.47
N PHE A 68 6.95 -7.45 -14.00
CA PHE A 68 8.14 -8.21 -14.33
C PHE A 68 8.89 -8.59 -13.06
N THR A 69 9.22 -9.87 -12.95
CA THR A 69 10.07 -10.37 -11.87
C THR A 69 11.31 -11.02 -12.44
N PHE A 70 12.46 -10.82 -11.80
CA PHE A 70 13.73 -11.38 -12.26
C PHE A 70 14.45 -12.06 -11.10
N THR A 71 14.65 -13.37 -11.18
CA THR A 71 15.22 -14.17 -10.10
C THR A 71 16.70 -14.35 -10.30
N CYS A 72 17.49 -14.29 -9.23
CA CYS A 72 18.89 -14.69 -9.28
C CYS A 72 18.99 -16.19 -9.59
N ASN A 73 19.81 -16.56 -10.58
CA ASN A 73 20.13 -17.96 -10.85
C ASN A 73 21.45 -18.35 -10.14
N PRO A 74 21.40 -19.21 -9.12
CA PRO A 74 22.61 -19.69 -8.43
C PRO A 74 23.54 -20.52 -9.32
N ASN A 75 23.03 -21.02 -10.46
CA ASN A 75 23.78 -21.85 -11.41
C ASN A 75 24.42 -21.06 -12.55
N TRP A 76 24.46 -19.73 -12.49
CA TRP A 76 25.17 -18.95 -13.49
C TRP A 76 26.65 -19.37 -13.58
N PRO A 77 27.20 -19.58 -14.79
CA PRO A 77 28.58 -20.04 -14.95
C PRO A 77 29.59 -19.06 -14.38
N GLU A 78 29.27 -17.77 -14.34
CA GLU A 78 30.06 -16.73 -13.67
C GLU A 78 30.19 -17.00 -12.17
N ILE A 79 29.16 -17.52 -11.49
CA ILE A 79 29.24 -17.84 -10.06
C ILE A 79 30.16 -19.04 -9.86
N LYS A 80 29.92 -20.13 -10.61
CA LYS A 80 30.70 -21.37 -10.49
C LYS A 80 32.19 -21.15 -10.73
N ARG A 81 32.55 -20.33 -11.73
CA ARG A 81 33.96 -19.98 -12.03
C ARG A 81 34.66 -19.18 -10.93
N ASN A 82 33.92 -18.52 -10.05
CA ASN A 82 34.47 -17.66 -8.99
C ASN A 82 34.36 -18.27 -7.59
N LEU A 83 33.83 -19.49 -7.44
CA LEU A 83 33.94 -20.23 -6.18
C LEU A 83 35.40 -20.68 -6.04
N LEU A 84 36.08 -20.19 -4.99
CA LEU A 84 37.54 -20.22 -4.88
C LEU A 84 38.09 -21.55 -4.32
N ARG A 85 37.23 -22.39 -3.75
CA ARG A 85 37.62 -23.67 -3.11
C ARG A 85 36.57 -24.73 -3.39
N ASP A 86 37.01 -25.98 -3.56
CA ASP A 86 36.14 -27.12 -3.89
C ASP A 86 35.06 -27.42 -2.83
N ASN A 87 35.19 -26.86 -1.62
CA ASN A 87 34.23 -27.01 -0.52
C ASN A 87 33.36 -25.77 -0.23
N GLN A 88 33.53 -24.65 -0.94
CA GLN A 88 32.70 -23.46 -0.73
C GLN A 88 31.29 -23.67 -1.26
N LYS A 89 30.28 -23.45 -0.41
CA LYS A 89 28.88 -23.41 -0.84
C LYS A 89 28.54 -22.01 -1.32
N ILE A 90 27.53 -21.91 -2.18
CA ILE A 90 27.09 -20.62 -2.72
C ILE A 90 26.65 -19.64 -1.63
N VAL A 91 26.10 -20.15 -0.52
CA VAL A 91 25.67 -19.37 0.64
C VAL A 91 26.84 -18.71 1.38
N ASP A 92 28.05 -19.26 1.25
CA ASP A 92 29.26 -18.74 1.87
C ASP A 92 29.81 -17.53 1.09
N ARG A 93 29.40 -17.37 -0.18
CA ARG A 93 29.88 -16.34 -1.13
C ARG A 93 28.74 -15.47 -1.65
N PHE A 94 27.95 -14.92 -0.73
CA PHE A 94 26.86 -13.98 -1.04
C PHE A 94 27.36 -12.72 -1.78
N ASP A 95 28.63 -12.33 -1.58
CA ASP A 95 29.28 -11.23 -2.29
C ASP A 95 29.32 -11.46 -3.80
N ILE A 96 29.72 -12.67 -4.23
CA ILE A 96 29.77 -13.07 -5.65
C ILE A 96 28.37 -13.07 -6.25
N ILE A 97 27.40 -13.68 -5.56
CA ILE A 97 26.01 -13.74 -6.02
C ILE A 97 25.46 -12.34 -6.26
N CYS A 98 25.61 -11.45 -5.26
CA CYS A 98 25.09 -10.08 -5.32
C CYS A 98 25.74 -9.26 -6.45
N ARG A 99 27.07 -9.36 -6.63
CA ARG A 99 27.78 -8.66 -7.71
C ARG A 99 27.35 -9.12 -9.09
N ILE A 100 27.34 -10.44 -9.32
CA ILE A 100 26.94 -11.00 -10.62
C ILE A 100 25.47 -10.67 -10.90
N TYR A 101 24.60 -10.78 -9.90
CA TYR A 101 23.21 -10.37 -10.04
C TYR A 101 23.08 -8.91 -10.45
N GLU A 102 23.85 -8.00 -9.81
CA GLU A 102 23.83 -6.59 -10.17
C GLU A 102 24.32 -6.34 -11.60
N ASP A 103 25.35 -7.05 -12.05
CA ASP A 103 25.85 -6.94 -13.42
C ASP A 103 24.78 -7.38 -14.44
N LYS A 104 24.08 -8.49 -14.15
CA LYS A 104 22.95 -8.96 -14.96
C LYS A 104 21.81 -7.95 -14.95
N LEU A 105 21.50 -7.37 -13.80
CA LEU A 105 20.45 -6.36 -13.66
C LEU A 105 20.77 -5.08 -14.45
N ARG A 106 22.02 -4.59 -14.40
CA ARG A 106 22.48 -3.46 -15.22
C ARG A 106 22.35 -3.73 -16.71
N LYS A 107 22.67 -4.95 -17.15
CA LYS A 107 22.47 -5.37 -18.55
C LYS A 107 20.99 -5.42 -18.91
N LEU A 108 20.15 -5.96 -18.05
CA LEU A 108 18.69 -6.02 -18.23
C LEU A 108 18.09 -4.60 -18.34
N HIS A 109 18.45 -3.69 -17.44
CA HIS A 109 18.05 -2.28 -17.52
C HIS A 109 18.50 -1.63 -18.82
N THR A 110 19.71 -1.92 -19.30
CA THR A 110 20.18 -1.41 -20.60
C THR A 110 19.31 -1.91 -21.74
N LEU A 111 18.93 -3.19 -21.74
CA LEU A 111 18.06 -3.76 -22.78
C LEU A 111 16.66 -3.14 -22.74
N LEU A 112 16.08 -2.98 -21.55
CA LEU A 112 14.74 -2.43 -21.38
C LEU A 112 14.68 -0.90 -21.65
N GLU A 113 15.59 -0.13 -21.05
CA GLU A 113 15.52 1.35 -21.08
C GLU A 113 16.25 1.98 -22.27
N LYS A 114 17.27 1.33 -22.84
CA LYS A 114 18.06 1.90 -23.97
C LYS A 114 17.85 1.18 -25.29
N LYS A 115 17.56 -0.12 -25.26
CA LYS A 115 17.29 -0.92 -26.47
C LYS A 115 15.81 -1.18 -26.69
N HIS A 116 14.96 -0.80 -25.75
CA HIS A 116 13.50 -0.84 -25.86
C HIS A 116 12.95 -2.19 -26.31
N ILE A 117 13.57 -3.29 -25.85
CA ILE A 117 13.20 -4.65 -26.29
C ILE A 117 11.76 -5.03 -25.92
N LEU A 118 11.14 -4.31 -24.98
CA LEU A 118 9.73 -4.43 -24.58
C LEU A 118 9.00 -3.08 -24.71
N GLY A 119 9.45 -2.20 -25.61
CA GLY A 119 8.94 -0.84 -25.79
C GLY A 119 9.68 0.21 -24.97
N LYS A 120 9.41 1.49 -25.26
CA LYS A 120 9.95 2.63 -24.53
C LYS A 120 9.22 2.79 -23.20
N ILE A 121 9.96 2.72 -22.10
CA ILE A 121 9.39 2.80 -20.77
C ILE A 121 9.01 4.24 -20.43
N LEU A 122 7.70 4.48 -20.32
CA LEU A 122 7.14 5.78 -19.96
C LEU A 122 7.38 6.06 -18.47
N GLY A 123 7.03 5.11 -17.60
CA GLY A 123 7.30 5.17 -16.17
C GLY A 123 7.47 3.78 -15.57
N SER A 124 8.28 3.69 -14.51
CA SER A 124 8.55 2.44 -13.82
C SER A 124 8.82 2.63 -12.33
N ALA A 125 8.49 1.59 -11.58
CA ALA A 125 8.87 1.41 -10.21
C ALA A 125 9.38 -0.01 -10.02
N GLU A 126 10.50 -0.16 -9.32
CA GLU A 126 11.06 -1.46 -9.00
C GLU A 126 11.55 -1.54 -7.56
N SER A 127 11.53 -2.75 -7.01
CA SER A 127 12.12 -3.06 -5.73
C SER A 127 12.87 -4.38 -5.76
N ARG A 128 13.81 -4.53 -4.83
CA ARG A 128 14.58 -5.75 -4.62
C ARG A 128 14.10 -6.44 -3.36
N GLU A 129 13.71 -7.70 -3.53
CA GLU A 129 13.47 -8.62 -2.45
C GLU A 129 14.72 -9.48 -2.22
N PHE A 130 15.17 -9.58 -0.97
CA PHE A 130 16.24 -10.50 -0.59
C PHE A 130 15.61 -11.73 0.05
N GLN A 131 15.51 -12.81 -0.72
CA GLN A 131 14.93 -14.05 -0.25
C GLN A 131 15.83 -14.63 0.86
N LYS A 132 15.32 -14.71 2.10
CA LYS A 132 16.08 -15.10 3.32
C LYS A 132 16.63 -16.55 3.33
N ARG A 133 16.60 -17.27 2.21
CA ARG A 133 17.12 -18.65 2.03
C ARG A 133 18.35 -18.61 1.09
N ILE A 134 18.58 -19.69 0.34
CA ILE A 134 19.57 -19.84 -0.75
C ILE A 134 19.12 -19.05 -2.02
N GLY A 135 18.29 -18.03 -1.85
CA GLY A 135 17.80 -17.20 -2.94
C GLY A 135 18.65 -15.95 -3.01
N GLY A 136 19.31 -15.70 -4.13
CA GLY A 136 19.91 -14.40 -4.38
C GLY A 136 18.86 -13.29 -4.45
N PRO A 137 19.26 -12.05 -4.71
CA PRO A 137 18.31 -10.95 -4.85
C PRO A 137 17.27 -11.24 -5.94
N HIS A 138 16.07 -10.70 -5.77
CA HIS A 138 14.96 -10.86 -6.69
C HIS A 138 14.36 -9.50 -7.02
N LEU A 139 14.23 -9.18 -8.30
CA LEU A 139 13.62 -7.93 -8.75
C LEU A 139 12.11 -8.12 -8.83
N HIS A 140 11.37 -7.14 -8.34
CA HIS A 140 9.98 -6.90 -8.71
C HIS A 140 9.91 -5.54 -9.39
N ARG A 141 9.31 -5.47 -10.57
CA ARG A 141 9.25 -4.23 -11.36
C ARG A 141 7.89 -4.12 -12.04
N VAL A 142 7.28 -2.94 -11.95
CA VAL A 142 6.10 -2.56 -12.74
C VAL A 142 6.45 -1.39 -13.63
N TYR A 143 5.98 -1.39 -14.88
CA TYR A 143 6.24 -0.30 -15.80
C TYR A 143 5.21 -0.22 -16.92
N CYS A 144 5.00 0.97 -17.45
CA CYS A 144 4.17 1.24 -18.63
C CYS A 144 5.07 1.58 -19.83
N THR A 145 4.67 1.16 -21.02
CA THR A 145 5.41 1.35 -22.27
C THR A 145 4.58 2.11 -23.31
N ASP A 146 5.19 2.44 -24.44
CA ASP A 146 4.52 3.05 -25.60
C ASP A 146 3.94 2.01 -26.59
N ILE A 147 3.88 0.73 -26.22
CA ILE A 147 3.31 -0.33 -27.05
C ILE A 147 1.79 -0.35 -26.85
N PRO A 148 0.96 -0.36 -27.91
CA PRO A 148 -0.49 -0.52 -27.77
C PRO A 148 -0.86 -1.84 -27.07
N ALA A 149 -1.81 -1.79 -26.14
CA ALA A 149 -2.31 -2.95 -25.40
C ALA A 149 -3.29 -3.80 -26.22
N THR A 150 -2.76 -4.50 -27.22
CA THR A 150 -3.53 -5.48 -28.01
C THR A 150 -3.12 -6.90 -27.64
N PRO A 151 -4.02 -7.89 -27.74
CA PRO A 151 -3.68 -9.30 -27.54
C PRO A 151 -2.49 -9.76 -28.37
N GLU A 152 -2.39 -9.31 -29.61
CA GLU A 152 -1.29 -9.63 -30.53
C GLU A 152 0.06 -9.09 -30.04
N ASN A 153 0.11 -7.82 -29.64
CA ASN A 153 1.33 -7.23 -29.07
C ASN A 153 1.77 -7.94 -27.81
N VAL A 154 0.82 -8.30 -26.94
CA VAL A 154 1.12 -9.05 -25.71
C VAL A 154 1.62 -10.46 -26.03
N GLU A 155 1.01 -11.16 -26.98
CA GLU A 155 1.42 -12.51 -27.41
C GLU A 155 2.83 -12.54 -28.03
N ASN A 156 3.19 -11.50 -28.78
CA ASN A 156 4.53 -11.35 -29.36
C ASN A 156 5.63 -11.17 -28.30
N LEU A 157 5.29 -10.63 -27.12
CA LEU A 157 6.24 -10.31 -26.06
C LEU A 157 6.23 -11.33 -24.91
N ILE A 158 5.08 -11.94 -24.63
CA ILE A 158 4.83 -12.82 -23.50
C ILE A 158 4.40 -14.20 -24.01
N TRP A 159 5.27 -15.17 -23.81
CA TRP A 159 4.98 -16.58 -24.10
C TRP A 159 4.57 -17.30 -22.83
N ALA A 160 3.59 -18.18 -22.97
CA ALA A 160 3.06 -19.02 -21.91
C ALA A 160 2.97 -20.49 -22.36
N HIS A 161 3.67 -20.84 -23.43
CA HIS A 161 3.64 -22.15 -24.06
C HIS A 161 5.06 -22.63 -24.41
N ILE A 162 5.15 -23.92 -24.71
CA ILE A 162 6.33 -24.57 -25.26
C ILE A 162 6.32 -24.31 -26.78
N PRO A 163 7.36 -23.68 -27.37
CA PRO A 163 7.37 -23.43 -28.81
C PRO A 163 7.56 -24.73 -29.59
N LYS A 164 7.02 -24.81 -30.80
CA LYS A 164 7.14 -25.96 -31.71
C LYS A 164 8.60 -26.34 -31.93
N GLU A 165 8.89 -27.64 -31.96
CA GLU A 165 10.22 -28.14 -32.27
C GLU A 165 10.57 -27.88 -33.74
N PRO A 166 11.66 -27.15 -34.04
CA PRO A 166 12.08 -26.97 -35.42
C PRO A 166 12.62 -28.30 -36.02
N PRO A 167 12.45 -28.55 -37.32
CA PRO A 167 13.02 -29.72 -38.00
C PRO A 167 14.53 -29.84 -37.77
N ALA A 168 15.07 -31.04 -37.50
CA ALA A 168 16.47 -31.21 -37.09
C ALA A 168 17.51 -30.68 -38.10
N ASN A 169 17.14 -30.62 -39.39
CA ASN A 169 17.96 -30.07 -40.47
C ASN A 169 17.95 -28.53 -40.54
N ASP A 170 16.97 -27.86 -39.93
CA ASP A 170 16.92 -26.40 -39.84
C ASP A 170 17.92 -25.89 -38.79
N LYS A 171 19.03 -25.34 -39.30
CA LYS A 171 20.13 -24.76 -38.51
C LYS A 171 20.07 -23.22 -38.49
N SER A 172 18.95 -22.62 -38.89
CA SER A 172 18.77 -21.16 -38.84
C SER A 172 18.93 -20.62 -37.42
N VAL A 173 19.24 -19.32 -37.32
CA VAL A 173 19.38 -18.64 -36.02
C VAL A 173 18.09 -18.77 -35.20
N TRP A 174 16.93 -18.66 -35.86
CA TRP A 174 15.62 -18.80 -35.24
C TRP A 174 15.36 -20.23 -34.75
N ALA A 175 15.65 -21.26 -35.55
CA ALA A 175 15.51 -22.65 -35.13
C ALA A 175 16.39 -22.96 -33.91
N ASN A 176 17.65 -22.52 -33.93
CA ASN A 176 18.56 -22.70 -32.79
C ASN A 176 18.08 -21.92 -31.54
N PHE A 177 17.50 -20.74 -31.72
CA PHE A 177 16.87 -19.98 -30.63
C PHE A 177 15.70 -20.74 -30.02
N LEU A 178 14.78 -21.28 -30.83
CA LEU A 178 13.64 -22.07 -30.35
C LEU A 178 14.08 -23.35 -29.63
N ARG A 179 15.06 -24.08 -30.16
CA ARG A 179 15.67 -25.23 -29.46
C ARG A 179 16.24 -24.81 -28.11
N LYS A 180 16.91 -23.65 -28.05
CA LYS A 180 17.47 -23.15 -26.79
C LYS A 180 16.39 -22.77 -25.77
N VAL A 181 15.26 -22.20 -26.23
CA VAL A 181 14.09 -21.95 -25.38
C VAL A 181 13.56 -23.26 -24.81
N ARG A 182 13.33 -24.29 -25.65
CA ARG A 182 12.86 -25.62 -25.22
C ARG A 182 13.79 -26.25 -24.18
N GLU A 183 15.12 -26.11 -24.34
CA GLU A 183 16.11 -26.60 -23.37
C GLU A 183 16.04 -25.89 -22.00
N LEU A 184 15.73 -24.59 -21.99
CA LEU A 184 15.73 -23.76 -20.79
C LEU A 184 14.40 -23.77 -20.03
N LEU A 185 13.28 -24.04 -20.72
CA LEU A 185 11.94 -24.09 -20.14
C LEU A 185 11.84 -25.00 -18.89
N PRO A 186 12.27 -26.28 -18.95
CA PRO A 186 12.29 -27.16 -17.77
C PRO A 186 13.08 -26.64 -16.57
N LYS A 187 14.16 -25.91 -16.84
CA LYS A 187 15.11 -25.45 -15.80
C LYS A 187 14.61 -24.21 -15.09
N HIS A 188 13.79 -23.40 -15.76
CA HIS A 188 13.53 -22.03 -15.34
C HIS A 188 12.08 -21.59 -15.42
N GLN A 189 11.21 -22.22 -16.21
CA GLN A 189 9.85 -21.70 -16.45
C GLN A 189 8.73 -22.72 -16.23
N PHE A 190 9.03 -23.98 -15.96
CA PHE A 190 8.01 -24.93 -15.54
C PHE A 190 7.67 -24.75 -14.06
N HIS A 191 6.38 -24.69 -13.76
CA HIS A 191 5.87 -24.67 -12.41
C HIS A 191 5.61 -26.10 -11.92
N ASP A 192 6.48 -26.58 -11.04
CA ASP A 192 6.25 -27.79 -10.27
C ASP A 192 5.64 -27.45 -8.91
N CYS A 193 4.41 -27.88 -8.69
CA CYS A 193 3.69 -27.58 -7.45
C CYS A 193 4.19 -28.45 -6.28
N GLY A 194 5.21 -27.95 -5.56
CA GLY A 194 5.67 -28.52 -4.29
C GLY A 194 4.75 -28.18 -3.11
N ALA A 195 4.96 -28.84 -1.96
CA ALA A 195 4.13 -28.69 -0.75
C ALA A 195 3.90 -27.22 -0.36
N HIS A 196 4.96 -26.41 -0.35
CA HIS A 196 4.93 -24.97 -0.02
C HIS A 196 4.13 -24.08 -1.00
N CYS A 197 3.79 -24.61 -2.16
CA CYS A 197 2.99 -23.91 -3.16
C CYS A 197 1.51 -24.28 -3.08
N ARG A 198 1.16 -25.37 -2.38
CA ARG A 198 -0.21 -25.81 -2.20
C ARG A 198 -0.81 -25.11 -0.99
N ASN A 199 -2.10 -24.80 -1.03
CA ASN A 199 -2.84 -24.36 0.14
C ASN A 199 -3.24 -25.57 1.01
N SER A 200 -3.89 -25.30 2.15
CA SER A 200 -4.39 -26.35 3.05
C SER A 200 -5.33 -27.35 2.39
N ARG A 201 -5.94 -27.01 1.25
CA ARG A 201 -6.82 -27.87 0.43
C ARG A 201 -6.07 -28.59 -0.70
N GLY A 202 -4.73 -28.57 -0.72
CA GLY A 202 -3.91 -29.19 -1.76
C GLY A 202 -3.89 -28.46 -3.11
N LYS A 203 -4.60 -27.34 -3.28
CA LYS A 203 -4.63 -26.55 -4.53
C LYS A 203 -3.44 -25.59 -4.61
N CYS A 204 -2.88 -25.40 -5.80
CA CYS A 204 -1.78 -24.46 -6.01
C CYS A 204 -2.21 -23.02 -5.72
N LYS A 205 -1.50 -22.33 -4.82
CA LYS A 205 -1.70 -20.90 -4.50
C LYS A 205 -1.45 -19.97 -5.70
N LYS A 206 -0.66 -20.42 -6.67
CA LYS A 206 -0.37 -19.69 -7.92
C LYS A 206 -1.35 -20.03 -9.05
N GLY A 207 -2.31 -20.92 -8.79
CA GLY A 207 -3.33 -21.33 -9.75
C GLY A 207 -2.79 -22.19 -10.90
N PHE A 208 -1.80 -23.04 -10.63
CA PHE A 208 -1.34 -24.05 -11.59
C PHE A 208 -1.98 -25.43 -11.32
N PRO A 209 -2.20 -26.26 -12.36
CA PRO A 209 -2.03 -25.94 -13.79
C PRO A 209 -2.99 -24.82 -14.25
N LYS A 210 -2.52 -23.98 -15.17
CA LYS A 210 -3.29 -22.84 -15.72
C LYS A 210 -4.29 -23.34 -16.77
N PRO A 211 -5.45 -22.69 -16.93
CA PRO A 211 -6.38 -23.04 -18.01
C PRO A 211 -5.71 -22.90 -19.38
N PHE A 212 -6.13 -23.74 -20.32
CA PHE A 212 -5.74 -23.62 -21.72
C PHE A 212 -6.49 -22.48 -22.38
N SER A 213 -5.87 -21.86 -23.38
CA SER A 213 -6.49 -20.84 -24.23
C SER A 213 -5.84 -20.85 -25.61
N LYS A 214 -6.66 -20.77 -26.66
CA LYS A 214 -6.17 -20.72 -28.06
C LYS A 214 -5.52 -19.37 -28.39
N PHE A 215 -5.98 -18.31 -27.74
CA PHE A 215 -5.58 -16.93 -28.01
C PHE A 215 -5.26 -16.21 -26.71
N THR A 216 -4.49 -15.12 -26.79
CA THR A 216 -4.34 -14.21 -25.67
C THR A 216 -5.62 -13.37 -25.53
N ILE A 217 -6.13 -13.21 -24.30
CA ILE A 217 -7.30 -12.37 -23.98
C ILE A 217 -6.89 -11.40 -22.87
N LEU A 218 -7.08 -10.11 -23.13
CA LEU A 218 -6.82 -9.05 -22.16
C LEU A 218 -8.13 -8.68 -21.48
N HIS A 219 -8.03 -8.39 -20.18
CA HIS A 219 -9.16 -7.96 -19.36
C HIS A 219 -8.76 -6.68 -18.63
N ASP A 220 -9.75 -5.84 -18.33
CA ASP A 220 -9.50 -4.57 -17.65
C ASP A 220 -9.38 -4.73 -16.13
N ASP A 221 -10.10 -5.72 -15.58
CA ASP A 221 -10.31 -5.94 -14.15
C ASP A 221 -9.66 -7.22 -13.59
N LYS A 222 -9.22 -8.15 -14.44
CA LYS A 222 -8.59 -9.41 -14.05
C LYS A 222 -7.30 -9.72 -14.83
N PRO A 223 -6.48 -10.69 -14.35
CA PRO A 223 -5.28 -11.11 -15.07
C PRO A 223 -5.58 -11.56 -16.51
N ALA A 224 -4.66 -11.24 -17.44
CA ALA A 224 -4.75 -11.69 -18.82
C ALA A 224 -4.70 -13.22 -18.93
N GLU A 225 -5.45 -13.75 -19.88
CA GLU A 225 -5.44 -15.17 -20.24
C GLU A 225 -4.50 -15.35 -21.43
N TYR A 226 -3.30 -15.88 -21.20
CA TYR A 226 -2.31 -16.06 -22.27
C TYR A 226 -2.61 -17.27 -23.15
N LYS A 227 -2.23 -17.18 -24.42
CA LYS A 227 -2.20 -18.32 -25.33
C LYS A 227 -1.42 -19.50 -24.76
N ARG A 228 -2.17 -20.56 -24.50
CA ARG A 228 -1.77 -21.87 -23.97
C ARG A 228 -2.57 -22.94 -24.70
N PRO A 229 -2.20 -23.30 -25.94
CA PRO A 229 -2.93 -24.33 -26.67
C PRO A 229 -2.89 -25.65 -25.90
N SER A 230 -4.03 -26.33 -25.82
CA SER A 230 -4.12 -27.70 -25.29
C SER A 230 -3.38 -28.66 -26.22
N PRO A 231 -2.95 -29.85 -25.75
CA PRO A 231 -2.41 -30.88 -26.64
C PRO A 231 -3.34 -31.22 -27.82
N GLU A 232 -4.65 -31.22 -27.58
CA GLU A 232 -5.68 -31.48 -28.60
C GLU A 232 -5.73 -30.37 -29.66
N ASP A 233 -5.41 -29.14 -29.28
CA ASP A 233 -5.32 -27.97 -30.17
C ASP A 233 -3.91 -27.75 -30.75
N GLY A 234 -3.07 -28.78 -30.78
CA GLY A 234 -1.70 -28.71 -31.32
C GLY A 234 -0.67 -28.09 -30.36
N GLY A 235 -0.99 -28.04 -29.07
CA GLY A 235 -0.08 -27.61 -28.02
C GLY A 235 1.05 -28.61 -27.76
N GLU A 236 2.28 -28.12 -27.77
CA GLU A 236 3.47 -28.92 -27.53
C GLU A 236 3.54 -29.49 -26.10
N THR A 237 4.24 -30.61 -25.96
CA THR A 237 4.56 -31.22 -24.66
C THR A 237 6.05 -31.53 -24.55
N LEU A 238 6.56 -31.62 -23.33
CA LEU A 238 7.94 -32.02 -23.04
C LEU A 238 7.95 -33.10 -21.96
N THR A 239 8.53 -34.25 -22.29
CA THR A 239 8.69 -35.36 -21.35
C THR A 239 10.10 -35.37 -20.77
N LEU A 240 10.19 -35.29 -19.45
CA LEU A 240 11.44 -35.18 -18.72
C LEU A 240 11.64 -36.35 -17.76
N PRO A 241 12.87 -36.88 -17.63
CA PRO A 241 13.18 -37.86 -16.60
C PRO A 241 13.20 -37.19 -15.23
N ARG A 242 12.55 -37.79 -14.23
CA ARG A 242 12.52 -37.34 -12.84
C ARG A 242 12.77 -38.55 -11.92
N GLY A 243 14.06 -38.85 -11.72
CA GLY A 243 14.48 -40.10 -11.09
C GLY A 243 14.18 -41.28 -12.03
N ARG A 244 13.47 -42.29 -11.51
CA ARG A 244 13.04 -43.46 -12.30
C ARG A 244 11.76 -43.21 -13.12
N ALA A 245 11.04 -42.12 -12.87
CA ALA A 245 9.79 -41.80 -13.56
C ALA A 245 10.02 -40.83 -14.74
N LYS A 246 9.12 -40.83 -15.71
CA LYS A 246 9.03 -39.81 -16.76
C LYS A 246 7.80 -38.94 -16.48
N ILE A 247 7.97 -37.61 -16.47
CA ILE A 247 6.87 -36.66 -16.30
C ILE A 247 6.71 -35.86 -17.59
N THR A 248 5.50 -35.85 -18.13
CA THR A 248 5.13 -35.06 -19.30
C THR A 248 4.51 -33.75 -18.87
N TYR A 249 5.12 -32.64 -19.30
CA TYR A 249 4.64 -31.29 -19.09
C TYR A 249 3.98 -30.78 -20.36
N ASN A 250 2.87 -30.06 -20.19
CA ASN A 250 2.16 -29.36 -21.26
C ASN A 250 2.13 -27.85 -20.96
N ASN A 251 1.50 -27.07 -21.85
CA ASN A 251 1.43 -25.61 -21.75
C ASN A 251 0.77 -25.07 -20.48
N SER A 252 -0.03 -25.87 -19.76
CA SER A 252 -0.66 -25.44 -18.49
C SER A 252 0.34 -25.25 -17.35
N HIS A 253 1.56 -25.79 -17.48
CA HIS A 253 2.61 -25.73 -16.45
C HIS A 253 3.62 -24.59 -16.66
N VAL A 254 3.52 -23.87 -17.78
CA VAL A 254 4.52 -22.86 -18.17
C VAL A 254 4.24 -21.52 -17.48
N VAL A 255 5.20 -20.96 -16.76
CA VAL A 255 5.12 -19.59 -16.24
C VAL A 255 5.31 -18.60 -17.39
N ALA A 256 4.55 -17.50 -17.42
CA ALA A 256 4.61 -16.52 -18.49
C ALA A 256 6.01 -15.85 -18.55
N TYR A 257 6.62 -15.82 -19.73
CA TYR A 257 8.03 -15.43 -19.89
C TYR A 257 8.27 -14.72 -21.21
N ASN A 258 9.35 -13.97 -21.31
CA ASN A 258 9.87 -13.50 -22.58
C ASN A 258 11.01 -14.44 -23.06
N PRO A 259 10.93 -15.00 -24.28
CA PRO A 259 11.89 -16.01 -24.74
C PRO A 259 13.30 -15.42 -24.90
N PHE A 260 13.42 -14.16 -25.32
CA PHE A 260 14.72 -13.50 -25.46
C PHE A 260 15.40 -13.31 -24.10
N ILE A 261 14.68 -12.83 -23.08
CA ILE A 261 15.20 -12.70 -21.71
C ILE A 261 15.59 -14.08 -21.14
N LEU A 262 14.81 -15.14 -21.44
CA LEU A 262 15.13 -16.50 -20.99
C LEU A 262 16.49 -16.96 -21.53
N VAL A 263 16.71 -16.83 -22.85
CA VAL A 263 17.95 -17.27 -23.49
C VAL A 263 19.14 -16.40 -23.06
N MET A 264 18.94 -15.09 -22.96
CA MET A 264 19.99 -14.12 -22.61
C MET A 264 20.49 -14.29 -21.17
N PHE A 265 19.57 -14.48 -20.22
CA PHE A 265 19.90 -14.50 -18.79
C PHE A 265 19.89 -15.88 -18.17
N ARG A 266 19.32 -16.90 -18.82
CA ARG A 266 19.22 -18.28 -18.31
C ARG A 266 18.75 -18.30 -16.86
N THR A 267 17.62 -17.63 -16.60
CA THR A 267 17.06 -17.54 -15.26
C THR A 267 15.53 -17.52 -15.29
N HIS A 268 14.94 -17.91 -14.16
CA HIS A 268 13.52 -17.76 -13.93
C HIS A 268 13.15 -16.27 -13.85
N HIS A 269 12.17 -15.90 -14.67
CA HIS A 269 11.55 -14.58 -14.65
C HIS A 269 10.08 -14.76 -15.01
N ASN A 270 9.24 -13.89 -14.46
CA ASN A 270 7.83 -13.83 -14.84
C ASN A 270 7.60 -12.50 -15.54
N LEU A 271 7.03 -12.50 -16.74
CA LEU A 271 6.57 -11.31 -17.41
C LEU A 271 5.05 -11.44 -17.61
N GLU A 272 4.31 -10.55 -16.97
CA GLU A 272 2.84 -10.51 -17.05
C GLU A 272 2.38 -9.12 -17.51
N TYR A 273 1.28 -9.11 -18.25
CA TYR A 273 0.49 -7.93 -18.55
C TYR A 273 -0.18 -7.45 -17.27
N ALA A 274 0.14 -6.22 -16.87
CA ALA A 274 -0.38 -5.60 -15.67
C ALA A 274 -1.75 -4.96 -15.95
N TYR A 275 -2.81 -5.69 -15.62
CA TYR A 275 -4.21 -5.25 -15.62
C TYR A 275 -4.53 -4.32 -14.42
N GLY A 276 -5.61 -3.52 -14.50
CA GLY A 276 -6.07 -2.64 -13.39
C GLY A 276 -5.09 -1.52 -12.97
N GLN A 277 -5.59 -0.38 -12.48
CA GLN A 277 -4.73 0.81 -12.24
C GLN A 277 -3.76 0.68 -11.05
N SER A 278 -4.09 -0.05 -9.97
CA SER A 278 -3.37 0.05 -8.67
C SER A 278 -2.80 -1.26 -8.10
N ASP A 279 -3.39 -2.41 -8.39
CA ASP A 279 -3.05 -3.67 -7.69
C ASP A 279 -1.62 -4.15 -7.96
N ASN A 280 -1.18 -4.08 -9.22
CA ASN A 280 0.16 -4.54 -9.61
C ASN A 280 1.29 -3.73 -8.96
N LEU A 281 1.04 -2.46 -8.63
CA LEU A 281 2.01 -1.61 -7.94
C LEU A 281 2.22 -2.05 -6.49
N LYS A 282 1.14 -2.47 -5.81
CA LYS A 282 1.24 -3.10 -4.49
C LYS A 282 2.15 -4.31 -4.57
N TYR A 283 2.01 -5.16 -5.58
CA TYR A 283 2.91 -6.31 -5.74
C TYR A 283 4.36 -5.91 -6.02
N ALA A 284 4.61 -4.89 -6.85
CA ALA A 284 5.96 -4.47 -7.21
C ALA A 284 6.74 -3.84 -6.05
N LEU A 285 6.04 -3.24 -5.08
CA LEU A 285 6.66 -2.53 -3.97
C LEU A 285 6.41 -3.14 -2.60
N LYS A 286 5.44 -4.07 -2.41
CA LYS A 286 5.10 -4.66 -1.09
C LYS A 286 6.23 -5.46 -0.45
N TYR A 287 7.09 -6.10 -1.24
CA TYR A 287 8.06 -7.06 -0.69
C TYR A 287 9.12 -6.41 0.21
N PRO A 288 9.61 -5.20 -0.08
CA PRO A 288 10.34 -4.39 0.89
C PRO A 288 9.56 -4.04 2.18
N PHE A 289 8.22 -3.97 2.14
CA PHE A 289 7.37 -3.72 3.31
C PHE A 289 7.05 -4.96 4.13
N LYS A 290 7.38 -6.16 3.66
CA LYS A 290 7.25 -7.36 4.49
C LYS A 290 8.23 -7.18 5.65
N GLY A 291 7.69 -6.70 6.78
CA GLY A 291 8.44 -6.22 7.92
C GLY A 291 9.47 -7.21 8.43
N ALA A 292 10.33 -6.71 9.31
CA ALA A 292 11.30 -7.56 9.97
C ALA A 292 10.59 -8.68 10.76
N SER A 293 11.19 -9.88 10.75
CA SER A 293 10.52 -11.13 11.17
C SER A 293 10.71 -11.42 12.66
N PHE A 294 10.28 -10.52 13.54
CA PHE A 294 10.36 -10.71 15.00
C PHE A 294 9.33 -9.81 15.72
N SER A 295 9.09 -10.10 17.00
CA SER A 295 8.24 -9.33 17.93
C SER A 295 9.12 -8.75 19.04
N TYR A 296 8.80 -7.54 19.53
CA TYR A 296 9.48 -6.89 20.65
C TYR A 296 8.52 -6.80 21.84
N VAL A 297 9.00 -7.16 23.03
CA VAL A 297 8.26 -6.98 24.29
C VAL A 297 9.03 -5.94 25.10
N ARG A 298 8.39 -4.79 25.37
CA ARG A 298 8.95 -3.74 26.22
C ARG A 298 8.36 -3.89 27.62
N SER A 299 9.22 -4.03 28.63
CA SER A 299 8.82 -3.84 30.03
C SER A 299 9.14 -2.38 30.41
N SER A 300 8.18 -1.70 31.05
CA SER A 300 8.35 -0.35 31.59
C SER A 300 8.55 -0.44 33.10
N ILE A 301 9.58 0.22 33.62
CA ILE A 301 9.88 0.29 35.06
C ILE A 301 9.08 1.43 35.73
N ASP A 302 8.74 2.48 34.97
CA ASP A 302 8.21 3.74 35.50
C ASP A 302 6.76 4.04 35.07
N GLY A 303 6.06 3.06 34.48
CA GLY A 303 4.69 3.23 33.95
C GLY A 303 4.56 4.03 32.66
N ARG A 304 5.61 4.76 32.24
CA ARG A 304 5.66 5.48 30.95
C ARG A 304 6.19 4.62 29.81
N ILE A 305 5.68 4.86 28.60
CA ILE A 305 6.08 4.15 27.38
C ILE A 305 6.65 5.16 26.37
N ASP A 306 7.98 5.22 26.26
CA ASP A 306 8.61 5.95 25.16
C ASP A 306 8.31 5.27 23.82
N VAL A 307 8.10 6.07 22.77
CA VAL A 307 8.03 5.60 21.39
C VAL A 307 9.33 6.01 20.70
N ASP A 308 10.30 5.09 20.64
CA ASP A 308 11.59 5.32 19.97
C ASP A 308 11.73 4.39 18.75
N GLU A 309 11.21 4.84 17.61
CA GLU A 309 11.29 4.09 16.35
C GLU A 309 12.76 3.80 15.95
N PRO A 310 13.73 4.73 16.09
CA PRO A 310 15.15 4.43 15.89
C PRO A 310 15.76 3.32 16.75
N ALA A 311 15.60 3.39 18.07
CA ALA A 311 16.15 2.38 18.96
C ALA A 311 15.47 1.03 18.73
N GLN A 312 14.17 1.04 18.47
CA GLN A 312 13.46 -0.13 17.98
C GLN A 312 14.12 -0.61 16.68
N TYR A 313 14.17 0.18 15.61
CA TYR A 313 14.72 -0.23 14.32
C TYR A 313 16.14 -0.81 14.40
N ALA A 314 17.00 -0.25 15.24
CA ALA A 314 18.35 -0.78 15.49
C ALA A 314 18.32 -2.18 16.14
N LYS A 315 17.44 -2.39 17.13
CA LYS A 315 17.25 -3.68 17.82
C LYS A 315 16.48 -4.72 16.98
N MET A 316 15.80 -4.28 15.93
CA MET A 316 14.72 -5.02 15.26
C MET A 316 15.11 -5.71 13.94
N ILE A 317 16.30 -5.53 13.35
CA ILE A 317 16.47 -5.96 11.94
C ILE A 317 17.49 -7.05 11.73
N TYR A 318 16.99 -8.28 11.60
CA TYR A 318 17.70 -9.31 10.86
C TYR A 318 17.74 -8.94 9.37
N ARG A 319 18.94 -8.61 8.87
CA ARG A 319 19.26 -8.49 7.45
C ARG A 319 19.95 -9.79 7.02
N SER A 320 19.57 -10.33 5.86
CA SER A 320 20.34 -11.45 5.29
C SER A 320 21.76 -10.98 4.90
N PRO A 321 22.77 -11.86 4.84
CA PRO A 321 24.11 -11.48 4.38
C PRO A 321 24.11 -10.80 3.00
N SER A 322 23.31 -11.32 2.05
CA SER A 322 23.11 -10.73 0.72
C SER A 322 22.56 -9.30 0.77
N GLU A 323 21.61 -9.06 1.68
CA GLU A 323 21.03 -7.75 1.91
C GLU A 323 22.06 -6.79 2.52
N GLY A 324 22.74 -7.20 3.59
CA GLY A 324 23.79 -6.41 4.25
C GLY A 324 24.92 -6.03 3.30
N TYR A 325 25.39 -6.98 2.49
CA TYR A 325 26.37 -6.73 1.43
C TYR A 325 25.86 -5.71 0.41
N SER A 326 24.63 -5.89 -0.09
CA SER A 326 24.04 -4.97 -1.06
C SER A 326 23.87 -3.55 -0.52
N ARG A 327 23.60 -3.38 0.79
CA ARG A 327 23.62 -2.04 1.44
C ARG A 327 25.01 -1.44 1.43
N SER A 328 26.01 -2.23 1.83
CA SER A 328 27.39 -1.79 1.96
C SER A 328 27.95 -1.33 0.60
N MET A 329 27.53 -1.99 -0.48
CA MET A 329 27.89 -1.62 -1.86
C MET A 329 27.04 -0.48 -2.45
N GLY A 330 26.06 0.05 -1.72
CA GLY A 330 25.19 1.12 -2.20
C GLY A 330 24.19 0.70 -3.29
N TYR A 331 23.89 -0.60 -3.41
CA TYR A 331 22.90 -1.07 -4.38
C TYR A 331 21.49 -0.59 -4.00
N LYS A 332 20.76 -0.05 -4.98
CA LYS A 332 19.44 0.56 -4.73
C LYS A 332 18.39 -0.51 -4.39
N TYR A 333 17.75 -0.36 -3.23
CA TYR A 333 16.67 -1.25 -2.76
C TYR A 333 15.39 -1.12 -3.55
N ALA A 334 15.08 0.12 -3.92
CA ALA A 334 13.97 0.46 -4.75
C ALA A 334 14.40 1.61 -5.66
N PHE A 335 13.83 1.64 -6.84
CA PHE A 335 14.12 2.62 -7.86
C PHE A 335 12.84 3.08 -8.51
N LEU A 336 12.74 4.38 -8.74
CA LEU A 336 11.64 5.05 -9.42
C LEU A 336 12.21 5.75 -10.65
N SER A 337 11.50 5.69 -11.77
CA SER A 337 11.99 6.29 -13.01
C SER A 337 11.94 7.82 -13.03
N HIS A 338 11.12 8.44 -12.20
CA HIS A 338 10.97 9.89 -12.11
C HIS A 338 11.31 10.39 -10.70
N THR A 339 11.71 11.66 -10.62
CA THR A 339 11.77 12.36 -9.34
C THR A 339 10.38 12.91 -9.02
N VAL A 340 9.90 12.67 -7.81
CA VAL A 340 8.60 13.18 -7.34
C VAL A 340 8.83 14.24 -6.26
N ILE A 341 8.28 15.43 -6.46
CA ILE A 341 8.29 16.51 -5.48
C ILE A 341 6.98 16.49 -4.71
N ALA A 342 7.07 16.27 -3.40
CA ALA A 342 5.91 16.27 -2.53
C ALA A 342 5.47 17.71 -2.21
N LEU A 343 4.26 18.06 -2.64
CA LEU A 343 3.62 19.35 -2.46
C LEU A 343 2.62 19.27 -1.30
N LYS A 344 2.63 20.27 -0.43
CA LYS A 344 1.74 20.33 0.74
C LYS A 344 0.63 21.34 0.47
N ILE A 345 -0.57 21.01 0.93
CA ILE A 345 -1.72 21.92 0.95
C ILE A 345 -2.06 22.29 2.40
N HIS A 346 -2.46 23.54 2.57
CA HIS A 346 -3.05 24.11 3.77
C HIS A 346 -4.09 25.14 3.32
N LEU A 347 -5.04 25.45 4.19
CA LEU A 347 -5.97 26.56 3.96
C LEU A 347 -5.20 27.90 3.98
N PRO A 348 -5.76 28.97 3.39
CA PRO A 348 -5.21 30.32 3.55
C PRO A 348 -4.85 30.61 5.01
N ASP A 349 -3.68 31.20 5.21
CA ASP A 349 -3.13 31.62 6.51
C ASP A 349 -2.89 30.50 7.55
N ASN A 350 -3.12 29.23 7.18
CA ASN A 350 -2.88 28.06 8.03
C ASN A 350 -1.54 27.35 7.72
N GLN A 351 -0.50 28.11 7.38
CA GLN A 351 0.86 27.61 7.17
C GLN A 351 1.42 27.00 8.47
N LYS A 352 2.03 25.81 8.37
CA LYS A 352 2.80 25.26 9.50
C LYS A 352 4.10 26.02 9.68
N LEU A 353 4.29 26.62 10.84
CA LEU A 353 5.54 27.24 11.27
C LEU A 353 6.46 26.19 11.89
N TYR A 354 7.74 26.21 11.50
CA TYR A 354 8.77 25.33 12.06
C TYR A 354 9.87 26.19 12.67
N PHE A 355 10.13 26.00 13.96
CA PHE A 355 11.16 26.73 14.67
C PHE A 355 11.89 25.81 15.65
N ASN A 356 13.11 26.19 16.02
CA ASN A 356 13.81 25.66 17.18
C ASN A 356 13.85 26.73 18.27
N SER A 357 14.40 26.40 19.44
CA SER A 357 14.46 27.33 20.58
C SER A 357 15.14 28.67 20.27
N ARG A 358 16.07 28.72 19.31
CA ARG A 358 16.74 29.96 18.91
C ARG A 358 15.91 30.81 17.95
N THR A 359 15.12 30.18 17.08
CA THR A 359 14.34 30.88 16.04
C THR A 359 12.90 31.13 16.46
N ALA A 360 12.44 30.54 17.57
CA ALA A 360 11.06 30.63 18.04
C ALA A 360 10.61 32.08 18.28
N PRO A 361 11.37 32.93 19.01
CA PRO A 361 10.89 34.29 19.31
C PRO A 361 10.61 35.10 18.05
N THR A 362 11.53 35.08 17.08
CA THR A 362 11.38 35.81 15.82
C THR A 362 10.24 35.27 14.96
N ILE A 363 10.11 33.94 14.84
CA ILE A 363 9.06 33.34 13.99
C ILE A 363 7.67 33.58 14.58
N LEU A 364 7.54 33.53 15.91
CA LEU A 364 6.28 33.80 16.59
C LEU A 364 5.90 35.27 16.52
N ALA A 365 6.84 36.19 16.76
CA ALA A 365 6.59 37.62 16.63
C ALA A 365 6.13 37.99 15.21
N ASN A 366 6.82 37.48 14.18
CA ASN A 366 6.41 37.67 12.78
C ASN A 366 5.01 37.11 12.51
N ALA A 367 4.65 35.97 13.11
CA ALA A 367 3.33 35.37 12.93
C ALA A 367 2.22 36.20 13.61
N GLU A 368 2.50 36.79 14.78
CA GLU A 368 1.60 37.73 15.46
C GLU A 368 1.38 39.00 14.62
N GLU A 369 2.39 39.45 13.87
CA GLU A 369 2.29 40.54 12.91
C GLU A 369 1.67 40.13 11.55
N GLY A 370 1.23 38.87 11.39
CA GLY A 370 0.64 38.36 10.15
C GLY A 370 1.65 38.05 9.03
N ILE A 371 2.95 38.09 9.33
CA ILE A 371 4.03 37.80 8.38
C ILE A 371 4.30 36.29 8.36
N LEU A 372 3.56 35.58 7.51
CA LEU A 372 3.69 34.13 7.35
C LEU A 372 4.72 33.76 6.27
N PRO A 373 5.55 32.72 6.49
CA PRO A 373 6.54 32.28 5.51
C PRO A 373 5.88 31.64 4.29
N ASP A 374 6.44 31.91 3.11
CA ASP A 374 5.94 31.31 1.88
C ASP A 374 6.19 29.79 1.82
N THR A 375 5.14 29.07 1.41
CA THR A 375 5.16 27.65 1.13
C THR A 375 5.18 27.40 -0.38
N HIS A 376 5.29 26.14 -0.79
CA HIS A 376 5.08 25.77 -2.20
C HIS A 376 3.75 26.30 -2.75
N LEU A 377 2.69 26.26 -1.95
CA LEU A 377 1.33 26.63 -2.35
C LEU A 377 1.15 28.15 -2.42
N THR A 378 1.58 28.89 -1.39
CA THR A 378 1.44 30.36 -1.39
C THR A 378 2.33 31.01 -2.45
N ALA A 379 3.53 30.48 -2.67
CA ALA A 379 4.40 30.92 -3.75
C ALA A 379 3.81 30.63 -5.14
N TYR A 380 3.05 29.54 -5.28
CA TYR A 380 2.31 29.25 -6.51
C TYR A 380 1.18 30.27 -6.73
N TRP A 381 0.40 30.58 -5.69
CA TRP A 381 -0.64 31.62 -5.77
C TRP A 381 -0.06 32.99 -6.16
N LYS A 382 1.06 33.39 -5.54
CA LYS A 382 1.77 34.63 -5.89
C LYS A 382 2.25 34.61 -7.35
N LEU A 383 2.80 33.49 -7.82
CA LEU A 383 3.22 33.33 -9.21
C LEU A 383 2.02 33.46 -10.16
N TRP A 384 0.90 32.81 -9.84
CA TRP A 384 -0.31 32.82 -10.67
C TRP A 384 -0.97 34.21 -10.75
N ARG A 385 -1.02 34.95 -9.62
CA ARG A 385 -1.52 36.34 -9.56
C ARG A 385 -0.65 37.31 -10.36
N LYS A 386 0.67 37.20 -10.23
CA LYS A 386 1.62 38.12 -10.88
C LYS A 386 1.61 38.01 -12.41
N ASN A 387 1.26 36.85 -12.96
CA ASN A 387 1.39 36.57 -14.39
C ASN A 387 0.01 36.48 -15.08
N ILE A 388 -0.80 37.53 -14.95
CA ILE A 388 -2.16 37.58 -15.50
C ILE A 388 -2.24 37.36 -17.02
N ASN A 389 -1.19 37.79 -17.75
CA ASN A 389 -1.10 37.70 -19.21
C ASN A 389 -0.33 36.47 -19.73
N ASP A 390 0.17 35.58 -18.85
CA ASP A 390 0.90 34.38 -19.27
C ASP A 390 -0.06 33.17 -19.33
N PRO A 391 -0.53 32.75 -20.51
CA PRO A 391 -1.49 31.66 -20.63
C PRO A 391 -0.93 30.33 -20.13
N VAL A 392 0.40 30.15 -20.08
CA VAL A 392 1.01 28.93 -19.56
C VAL A 392 0.89 28.89 -18.04
N ILE A 393 1.22 29.99 -17.36
CA ILE A 393 1.10 30.07 -15.89
C ILE A 393 -0.36 30.09 -15.45
N ARG A 394 -1.24 30.72 -16.23
CA ARG A 394 -2.66 30.79 -15.89
C ARG A 394 -3.37 29.45 -15.99
N ASN A 395 -2.85 28.53 -16.81
CA ASN A 395 -3.41 27.19 -17.01
C ASN A 395 -2.64 26.05 -16.31
N ILE A 396 -1.52 26.34 -15.61
CA ILE A 396 -0.73 25.28 -14.97
C ILE A 396 -1.34 24.88 -13.63
N LEU A 397 -1.61 23.57 -13.44
CA LEU A 397 -2.05 23.05 -12.16
C LEU A 397 -0.91 23.05 -11.14
N PHE A 398 -1.26 23.11 -9.85
CA PHE A 398 -0.26 23.13 -8.78
C PHE A 398 0.65 21.89 -8.81
N GLU A 399 0.09 20.72 -9.12
CA GLU A 399 0.85 19.46 -9.22
C GLU A 399 1.75 19.36 -10.46
N GLU A 400 1.50 20.19 -11.48
CA GLU A 400 2.26 20.21 -12.74
C GLU A 400 3.37 21.25 -12.71
N LEU A 401 3.26 22.25 -11.84
CA LEU A 401 4.26 23.31 -11.66
C LEU A 401 5.71 22.78 -11.52
N PRO A 402 5.99 21.68 -10.77
CA PRO A 402 7.35 21.14 -10.66
C PRO A 402 7.99 20.65 -11.97
N GLU A 403 7.17 20.36 -12.99
CA GLU A 403 7.63 19.89 -14.30
C GLU A 403 8.43 20.98 -15.03
N THR A 404 8.03 22.24 -14.87
CA THR A 404 8.61 23.41 -15.57
C THR A 404 9.32 24.39 -14.63
N TYR A 405 8.97 24.40 -13.33
CA TYR A 405 9.56 25.27 -12.31
C TYR A 405 10.30 24.48 -11.22
N SER A 406 11.32 25.12 -10.64
CA SER A 406 12.03 24.67 -9.45
C SER A 406 11.79 25.63 -8.31
N PHE A 407 11.49 25.12 -7.12
CA PHE A 407 11.32 25.94 -5.93
C PHE A 407 12.68 26.33 -5.33
N ASP A 408 12.90 27.63 -5.19
CA ASP A 408 14.03 28.20 -4.47
C ASP A 408 13.73 28.16 -2.97
N ILE A 409 14.43 27.29 -2.24
CA ILE A 409 14.15 27.08 -0.81
C ILE A 409 14.56 28.30 0.04
N LYS A 410 15.52 29.11 -0.42
CA LYS A 410 16.01 30.28 0.31
C LYS A 410 15.04 31.45 0.13
N GLU A 411 14.74 31.76 -1.13
CA GLU A 411 13.88 32.89 -1.50
C GLU A 411 12.39 32.54 -1.42
N LYS A 412 12.04 31.27 -1.24
CA LYS A 412 10.66 30.75 -1.20
C LYS A 412 9.85 31.06 -2.46
N VAL A 413 10.49 31.11 -3.63
CA VAL A 413 9.83 31.41 -4.91
C VAL A 413 10.01 30.29 -5.93
N TRP A 414 9.04 30.16 -6.83
CA TRP A 414 9.16 29.30 -8.00
C TRP A 414 9.94 30.01 -9.10
N ARG A 415 11.01 29.36 -9.59
CA ARG A 415 11.83 29.85 -10.71
C ARG A 415 11.73 28.89 -11.89
N LYS A 416 11.60 29.44 -13.10
CA LYS A 416 11.56 28.64 -14.34
C LYS A 416 12.86 27.83 -14.45
N ARG A 417 12.75 26.52 -14.67
CA ARG A 417 13.92 25.66 -14.79
C ARG A 417 14.73 26.07 -16.01
N ARG A 418 16.02 26.31 -15.82
CA ARG A 418 16.98 26.33 -16.94
C ARG A 418 17.12 24.89 -17.41
N MET A 419 16.49 24.53 -18.52
CA MET A 419 16.75 23.24 -19.17
C MET A 419 18.20 23.28 -19.66
N ALA A 420 19.13 22.81 -18.85
CA ALA A 420 20.52 22.72 -19.27
C ALA A 420 20.59 21.74 -20.43
N VAL A 421 20.91 22.26 -21.62
CA VAL A 421 21.27 21.49 -22.83
C VAL A 421 22.32 20.40 -22.51
N VAL A 422 23.09 20.59 -21.43
CA VAL A 422 24.20 19.73 -20.97
C VAL A 422 23.76 18.51 -20.15
N ARG A 423 22.55 18.49 -19.56
CA ARG A 423 22.02 17.31 -18.85
C ARG A 423 20.62 17.03 -19.37
N LYS A 424 20.49 16.08 -20.30
CA LYS A 424 19.21 15.46 -20.67
C LYS A 424 18.53 14.98 -19.38
N ILE A 425 17.68 15.80 -18.78
CA ILE A 425 16.63 15.32 -17.88
C ILE A 425 15.74 14.48 -18.79
N THR A 426 15.98 13.17 -18.82
CA THR A 426 15.34 12.27 -19.78
C THR A 426 13.86 12.07 -19.46
N LYS A 427 13.42 12.40 -18.25
CA LYS A 427 12.04 12.23 -17.77
C LYS A 427 11.61 13.42 -16.88
N PRO A 428 10.37 13.90 -17.01
CA PRO A 428 9.89 15.08 -16.28
C PRO A 428 9.87 14.87 -14.76
N ILE A 429 9.98 15.95 -13.98
CA ILE A 429 9.82 15.91 -12.52
C ILE A 429 8.34 16.03 -12.21
N ILE A 430 7.79 15.09 -11.44
CA ILE A 430 6.35 15.03 -11.17
C ILE A 430 6.05 15.68 -9.82
N GLY A 431 5.05 16.55 -9.74
CA GLY A 431 4.50 16.97 -8.45
C GLY A 431 3.54 15.93 -7.89
N ARG A 432 3.57 15.73 -6.58
CA ARG A 432 2.58 14.94 -5.85
C ARG A 432 2.04 15.75 -4.70
N ILE A 433 0.77 16.10 -4.75
CA ILE A 433 0.10 16.72 -3.62
C ILE A 433 -0.13 15.64 -2.55
N TYR A 434 0.20 15.94 -1.29
CA TYR A 434 -0.13 15.06 -0.16
C TYR A 434 -1.64 14.81 -0.10
N THR A 435 -2.03 13.53 0.02
CA THR A 435 -3.42 13.15 0.25
C THR A 435 -3.95 13.88 1.48
N VAL A 436 -5.06 14.58 1.31
CA VAL A 436 -5.81 15.19 2.40
C VAL A 436 -6.94 14.23 2.77
N SER A 437 -7.20 14.09 4.07
CA SER A 437 -8.32 13.25 4.52
C SER A 437 -9.63 13.96 4.20
N PRO A 438 -10.66 13.26 3.69
CA PRO A 438 -12.02 13.80 3.60
C PRO A 438 -12.59 14.27 4.95
N ARG A 439 -11.97 13.88 6.07
CA ARG A 439 -12.29 14.37 7.43
C ARG A 439 -11.94 15.84 7.67
N GLU A 440 -11.11 16.45 6.82
CA GLU A 440 -10.83 17.89 6.83
C GLU A 440 -11.55 18.53 5.61
N PRO A 441 -12.89 18.69 5.63
CA PRO A 441 -13.69 18.91 4.41
C PRO A 441 -13.24 20.12 3.59
N GLU A 442 -12.96 21.26 4.23
CA GLU A 442 -12.49 22.47 3.54
C GLU A 442 -11.12 22.29 2.86
N LYS A 443 -10.19 21.68 3.57
CA LYS A 443 -8.84 21.43 3.05
C LYS A 443 -8.86 20.33 1.99
N PHE A 444 -9.76 19.36 2.14
CA PHE A 444 -10.00 18.31 1.16
C PHE A 444 -10.59 18.89 -0.12
N ALA A 445 -11.57 19.78 -0.02
CA ALA A 445 -12.12 20.52 -1.14
C ALA A 445 -11.06 21.35 -1.86
N LEU A 446 -10.19 22.06 -1.12
CA LEU A 446 -9.04 22.75 -1.72
C LEU A 446 -8.08 21.78 -2.45
N TYR A 447 -7.82 20.60 -1.87
CA TYR A 447 -7.03 19.55 -2.52
C TYR A 447 -7.66 19.07 -3.83
N VAL A 448 -8.98 18.87 -3.88
CA VAL A 448 -9.67 18.47 -5.10
C VAL A 448 -9.69 19.61 -6.12
N LEU A 449 -10.02 20.83 -5.71
CA LEU A 449 -10.03 22.01 -6.58
C LEU A 449 -8.67 22.25 -7.25
N THR A 450 -7.58 22.24 -6.48
CA THR A 450 -6.21 22.46 -7.00
C THR A 450 -5.70 21.38 -7.93
N LYS A 451 -6.35 20.20 -7.96
CA LYS A 451 -6.08 19.13 -8.93
C LYS A 451 -6.83 19.30 -10.25
N HIS A 452 -7.92 20.06 -10.27
CA HIS A 452 -8.76 20.23 -11.45
C HIS A 452 -8.64 21.62 -12.06
N PHE A 453 -8.33 22.62 -11.24
CA PHE A 453 -8.31 24.02 -11.63
C PHE A 453 -7.03 24.72 -11.19
N PRO A 454 -6.40 25.51 -12.07
CA PRO A 454 -5.36 26.44 -11.68
C PRO A 454 -5.99 27.63 -10.95
N GLY A 455 -5.21 28.36 -10.15
CA GLY A 455 -5.77 29.47 -9.40
C GLY A 455 -5.19 29.69 -8.02
N ASP A 456 -5.39 30.91 -7.55
CA ASP A 456 -5.31 31.28 -6.15
C ASP A 456 -6.64 30.98 -5.42
N PRO A 457 -6.75 31.22 -4.11
CA PRO A 457 -7.96 30.93 -3.35
C PRO A 457 -9.23 31.60 -3.89
N GLU A 458 -9.13 32.84 -4.39
CA GLU A 458 -10.26 33.61 -4.89
C GLU A 458 -10.78 33.01 -6.21
N GLU A 459 -9.88 32.69 -7.14
CA GLU A 459 -10.25 32.01 -8.39
C GLU A 459 -10.87 30.64 -8.14
N LEU A 460 -10.30 29.86 -7.22
CA LEU A 460 -10.81 28.51 -6.92
C LEU A 460 -12.21 28.55 -6.29
N LYS A 461 -12.54 29.62 -5.58
CA LYS A 461 -13.89 29.86 -5.02
C LYS A 461 -14.86 30.51 -5.99
N ASN A 462 -14.39 31.08 -7.09
CA ASN A 462 -15.24 31.66 -8.13
C ASN A 462 -15.80 30.54 -9.01
N VAL A 463 -17.12 30.38 -9.07
CA VAL A 463 -17.81 29.45 -9.96
C VAL A 463 -18.75 30.28 -10.86
N ASN A 464 -18.39 30.42 -12.14
CA ASN A 464 -19.17 31.16 -13.14
C ASN A 464 -19.54 32.60 -12.74
N GLY A 465 -18.64 33.30 -12.03
CA GLY A 465 -18.86 34.68 -11.55
C GLY A 465 -19.44 34.76 -10.14
N GLN A 466 -19.86 33.64 -9.54
CA GLN A 466 -20.31 33.58 -8.15
C GLN A 466 -19.15 33.17 -7.23
N ILE A 467 -18.78 34.04 -6.29
CA ILE A 467 -17.75 33.74 -5.29
C ILE A 467 -18.38 32.96 -4.14
N CYS A 468 -18.01 31.69 -3.99
CA CYS A 468 -18.41 30.86 -2.86
C CYS A 468 -17.72 31.29 -1.57
N THR A 469 -18.38 31.10 -0.43
CA THR A 469 -17.81 31.35 0.90
C THR A 469 -16.74 30.30 1.23
N THR A 470 -17.01 29.03 0.94
CA THR A 470 -16.16 27.88 1.29
C THR A 470 -15.58 27.19 0.05
N PHE A 471 -14.48 26.45 0.22
CA PHE A 471 -13.95 25.62 -0.86
C PHE A 471 -14.86 24.42 -1.13
N ALA A 472 -15.50 23.86 -0.10
CA ALA A 472 -16.45 22.76 -0.28
C ALA A 472 -17.63 23.16 -1.18
N ASP A 473 -18.18 24.37 -1.00
CA ASP A 473 -19.27 24.87 -1.85
C ASP A 473 -18.83 25.03 -3.30
N ALA A 474 -17.63 25.60 -3.51
CA ALA A 474 -17.09 25.75 -4.86
C ALA A 474 -16.84 24.39 -5.54
N ALA A 475 -16.31 23.41 -4.81
CA ALA A 475 -16.12 22.05 -5.32
C ALA A 475 -17.45 21.36 -5.64
N ARG A 476 -18.49 21.56 -4.80
CA ARG A 476 -19.84 21.04 -5.00
C ARG A 476 -20.49 21.65 -6.26
N LEU A 477 -20.46 22.98 -6.41
CA LEU A 477 -21.02 23.67 -7.58
C LEU A 477 -20.29 23.33 -8.89
N ARG A 478 -18.99 23.00 -8.80
CA ARG A 478 -18.19 22.50 -9.94
C ARG A 478 -18.39 21.01 -10.23
N GLY A 479 -19.28 20.31 -9.50
CA GLY A 479 -19.58 18.90 -9.70
C GLY A 479 -18.41 17.95 -9.39
N LEU A 480 -17.43 18.40 -8.59
CA LEU A 480 -16.27 17.60 -8.22
C LEU A 480 -16.54 16.62 -7.08
N PHE A 481 -17.62 16.85 -6.34
CA PHE A 481 -18.14 15.93 -5.34
C PHE A 481 -19.37 15.23 -5.92
N GLU A 482 -19.41 13.90 -5.81
CA GLU A 482 -20.58 13.11 -6.13
C GLU A 482 -21.70 13.45 -5.14
N ASP A 483 -22.92 13.57 -5.67
CA ASP A 483 -24.13 13.76 -4.89
C ASP A 483 -24.33 12.56 -3.94
N ASN A 484 -25.02 12.76 -2.81
CA ASN A 484 -25.31 11.72 -1.82
C ASN A 484 -26.17 10.57 -2.38
N GLY A 485 -26.51 10.58 -3.67
CA GLY A 485 -27.40 9.63 -4.32
C GLY A 485 -27.05 8.15 -4.11
N VAL A 486 -25.78 7.78 -3.94
CA VAL A 486 -25.42 6.39 -3.57
C VAL A 486 -25.92 6.05 -2.17
N TRP A 487 -25.69 6.94 -1.19
CA TRP A 487 -26.14 6.76 0.19
C TRP A 487 -27.65 6.90 0.33
N GLU A 488 -28.24 7.80 -0.43
CA GLU A 488 -29.69 7.93 -0.54
C GLU A 488 -30.32 6.65 -1.08
N ARG A 489 -29.83 6.12 -2.22
CA ARG A 489 -30.32 4.84 -2.76
C ARG A 489 -30.12 3.69 -1.77
N THR A 490 -28.98 3.65 -1.09
CA THR A 490 -28.66 2.63 -0.07
C THR A 490 -29.63 2.69 1.10
N LEU A 491 -29.87 3.88 1.67
CA LEU A 491 -30.81 4.06 2.77
C LEU A 491 -32.26 3.84 2.33
N ARG A 492 -32.59 4.19 1.09
CA ARG A 492 -33.91 3.94 0.49
C ARG A 492 -34.17 2.45 0.30
N GLU A 493 -33.22 1.69 -0.23
CA GLU A 493 -33.30 0.23 -0.33
C GLU A 493 -33.40 -0.41 1.06
N ALA A 494 -32.53 -0.01 1.98
CA ALA A 494 -32.52 -0.50 3.36
C ALA A 494 -33.85 -0.24 4.08
N SER A 495 -34.49 0.91 3.84
CA SER A 495 -35.77 1.26 4.47
C SER A 495 -36.92 0.29 4.16
N LEU A 496 -36.80 -0.51 3.09
CA LEU A 496 -37.80 -1.49 2.68
C LEU A 496 -37.67 -2.82 3.43
N SER A 497 -36.54 -3.09 4.08
CA SER A 497 -36.22 -4.42 4.61
C SER A 497 -35.59 -4.42 6.00
N LEU A 498 -35.03 -3.29 6.46
CA LEU A 498 -34.36 -3.20 7.76
C LEU A 498 -35.25 -2.61 8.84
N ASN A 499 -35.07 -3.08 10.07
CA ASN A 499 -35.73 -2.50 11.23
C ASN A 499 -35.05 -1.17 11.68
N PRO A 500 -35.69 -0.34 12.50
CA PRO A 500 -35.14 0.95 12.92
C PRO A 500 -33.75 0.89 13.57
N SER A 501 -33.43 -0.19 14.28
CA SER A 501 -32.10 -0.37 14.90
C SER A 501 -31.01 -0.55 13.85
N GLN A 502 -31.29 -1.41 12.87
CA GLN A 502 -30.42 -1.66 11.73
C GLN A 502 -30.27 -0.41 10.85
N MET A 503 -31.35 0.37 10.66
CA MET A 503 -31.31 1.65 9.95
C MET A 503 -30.36 2.65 10.62
N ARG A 504 -30.43 2.82 11.95
CA ARG A 504 -29.51 3.71 12.70
C ARG A 504 -28.06 3.25 12.59
N GLN A 505 -27.82 1.94 12.68
CA GLN A 505 -26.47 1.38 12.56
C GLN A 505 -25.89 1.58 11.15
N LEU A 506 -26.69 1.34 10.11
CA LEU A 506 -26.30 1.58 8.72
C LEU A 506 -26.01 3.06 8.47
N TYR A 507 -26.87 3.95 8.95
CA TYR A 507 -26.69 5.39 8.85
C TYR A 507 -25.38 5.85 9.53
N ALA A 508 -25.13 5.42 10.77
CA ALA A 508 -23.88 5.73 11.46
C ALA A 508 -22.65 5.15 10.74
N ASN A 509 -22.74 3.93 10.18
CA ASN A 509 -21.67 3.35 9.38
C ASN A 509 -21.40 4.14 8.10
N ILE A 510 -22.44 4.64 7.43
CA ILE A 510 -22.30 5.54 6.28
C ILE A 510 -21.54 6.79 6.73
N LEU A 511 -21.95 7.48 7.80
CA LEU A 511 -21.25 8.66 8.30
C LEU A 511 -19.77 8.39 8.64
N VAL A 512 -19.48 7.26 9.27
CA VAL A 512 -18.12 6.93 9.73
C VAL A 512 -17.22 6.49 8.56
N PHE A 513 -17.75 5.70 7.62
CA PHE A 513 -16.94 4.97 6.61
C PHE A 513 -17.26 5.31 5.15
N GLY A 514 -18.40 5.93 4.87
CA GLY A 514 -18.85 6.25 3.52
C GLY A 514 -18.19 7.50 2.92
N GLY A 515 -17.49 8.32 3.71
CA GLY A 515 -16.72 9.43 3.18
C GLY A 515 -15.57 8.92 2.31
N THR A 516 -15.58 9.23 1.01
CA THR A 516 -14.53 8.81 0.06
C THR A 516 -13.82 9.99 -0.56
N GLU A 517 -12.80 9.73 -1.39
CA GLU A 517 -12.11 10.78 -2.16
C GLU A 517 -13.03 11.54 -3.14
N LYS A 518 -14.25 11.03 -3.41
CA LYS A 518 -15.21 11.63 -4.34
C LYS A 518 -16.53 12.01 -3.69
N CYS A 519 -16.77 11.65 -2.44
CA CYS A 519 -18.05 11.85 -1.77
C CYS A 519 -17.82 12.36 -0.35
N VAL A 520 -18.23 13.60 -0.10
CA VAL A 520 -18.40 14.16 1.25
C VAL A 520 -19.86 13.93 1.62
N ILE A 521 -20.10 13.27 2.75
CA ILE A 521 -21.45 12.91 3.17
C ILE A 521 -22.14 14.14 3.75
N ASP A 522 -23.33 14.45 3.23
CA ASP A 522 -24.25 15.40 3.87
C ASP A 522 -25.09 14.65 4.90
N GLY A 523 -24.56 14.58 6.12
CA GLY A 523 -25.19 13.83 7.20
C GLY A 523 -26.57 14.38 7.53
N LEU A 524 -26.68 15.71 7.66
CA LEU A 524 -27.93 16.40 7.96
C LEU A 524 -29.00 16.16 6.89
N ASN A 525 -28.67 16.30 5.61
CA ASN A 525 -29.65 16.05 4.54
C ASN A 525 -30.14 14.59 4.55
N LEU A 526 -29.23 13.61 4.68
CA LEU A 526 -29.62 12.20 4.79
C LEU A 526 -30.45 11.91 6.04
N TRP A 527 -30.16 12.58 7.16
CA TRP A 527 -30.95 12.48 8.38
C TRP A 527 -32.38 12.98 8.14
N GLU A 528 -32.54 14.18 7.59
CA GLU A 528 -33.86 14.75 7.31
C GLU A 528 -34.70 13.87 6.36
N MET A 529 -34.06 13.21 5.39
CA MET A 529 -34.73 12.30 4.46
C MET A 529 -35.20 10.99 5.10
N PHE A 530 -34.47 10.45 6.08
CA PHE A 530 -34.69 9.09 6.60
C PHE A 530 -34.97 9.00 8.11
N LYS A 531 -35.10 10.12 8.83
CA LYS A 531 -35.30 10.14 10.29
C LYS A 531 -36.51 9.34 10.76
N ASP A 532 -37.58 9.29 9.96
CA ASP A 532 -38.77 8.53 10.32
C ASP A 532 -38.50 7.01 10.31
N GLN A 533 -37.53 6.52 9.55
CA GLN A 533 -37.13 5.11 9.51
C GLN A 533 -36.17 4.76 10.66
N MET A 534 -35.76 5.75 11.45
CA MET A 534 -34.79 5.59 12.54
C MET A 534 -35.46 5.28 13.89
N TYR A 535 -36.79 5.16 13.98
CA TYR A 535 -37.51 4.75 15.20
C TYR A 535 -38.76 3.90 14.88
N ASP A 536 -39.27 3.16 15.88
CA ASP A 536 -40.51 2.39 15.71
C ASP A 536 -41.72 3.33 15.70
N ARG A 537 -42.51 3.29 14.62
CA ARG A 537 -43.70 4.12 14.43
C ARG A 537 -44.99 3.45 14.92
N ARG A 538 -44.95 2.16 15.28
CA ARG A 538 -46.13 1.43 15.76
C ARG A 538 -46.66 2.11 17.03
N ARG A 539 -47.95 2.48 16.98
CA ARG A 539 -48.68 3.12 18.08
C ARG A 539 -47.96 4.36 18.66
N CYS A 540 -47.30 5.15 17.81
CA CYS A 540 -46.60 6.37 18.22
C CYS A 540 -47.55 7.57 18.17
N THR A 541 -47.73 8.25 19.31
CA THR A 541 -48.38 9.57 19.39
C THR A 541 -47.40 10.69 18.97
N GLU A 542 -47.89 11.90 18.71
CA GLU A 542 -47.02 13.04 18.31
C GLU A 542 -46.05 13.47 19.43
N ASP A 543 -46.46 13.40 20.70
CA ASP A 543 -45.56 13.69 21.83
C ASP A 543 -44.46 12.63 21.98
N GLU A 544 -44.79 11.36 21.72
CA GLU A 544 -43.80 10.27 21.71
C GLU A 544 -42.86 10.34 20.52
N LYS A 545 -43.27 10.95 19.40
CA LYS A 545 -42.48 11.05 18.19
C LYS A 545 -41.20 11.84 18.42
N LEU A 546 -41.31 13.02 19.05
CA LEU A 546 -40.16 13.85 19.41
C LEU A 546 -39.20 13.11 20.34
N LEU A 547 -39.73 12.40 21.35
CA LEU A 547 -38.95 11.60 22.28
C LEU A 547 -38.24 10.41 21.59
N ARG A 548 -38.90 9.75 20.62
CA ARG A 548 -38.33 8.63 19.87
C ARG A 548 -37.25 9.08 18.87
N ILE A 549 -37.41 10.25 18.25
CA ILE A 549 -36.39 10.89 17.42
C ILE A 549 -35.16 11.24 18.25
N ASP A 550 -35.36 11.85 19.43
CA ASP A 550 -34.29 12.18 20.36
C ASP A 550 -33.51 10.94 20.82
N ARG A 551 -34.21 9.85 21.14
CA ARG A 551 -33.61 8.54 21.45
C ARG A 551 -32.83 7.97 20.26
N ALA A 552 -33.34 8.13 19.04
CA ALA A 552 -32.63 7.69 17.83
C ALA A 552 -31.32 8.45 17.64
N LEU A 553 -31.32 9.77 17.86
CA LEU A 553 -30.11 10.62 17.84
C LEU A 553 -29.12 10.21 18.92
N ALA A 554 -29.55 9.91 20.14
CA ALA A 554 -28.68 9.43 21.22
C ALA A 554 -28.00 8.09 20.88
N ILE A 555 -28.70 7.18 20.20
CA ILE A 555 -28.13 5.91 19.74
C ILE A 555 -27.13 6.13 18.59
N ILE A 556 -27.42 7.05 17.67
CA ILE A 556 -26.48 7.41 16.60
C ILE A 556 -25.22 8.06 17.19
N GLU A 557 -25.37 8.97 18.15
CA GLU A 557 -24.27 9.58 18.89
C GLU A 557 -23.38 8.51 19.53
N ARG A 558 -23.96 7.47 20.14
CA ARG A 558 -23.21 6.31 20.66
C ARG A 558 -22.37 5.63 19.58
N TYR A 559 -22.94 5.34 18.41
CA TYR A 559 -22.19 4.73 17.31
C TYR A 559 -21.06 5.62 16.82
N LEU A 560 -21.27 6.93 16.73
CA LEU A 560 -20.24 7.89 16.35
C LEU A 560 -19.12 7.96 17.40
N LEU A 561 -19.47 8.09 18.69
CA LEU A 561 -18.50 8.14 19.79
C LEU A 561 -17.65 6.87 19.89
N SER A 562 -18.25 5.69 19.67
CA SER A 562 -17.51 4.43 19.62
C SER A 562 -16.45 4.37 18.51
N ASN A 563 -16.64 5.19 17.46
CA ASN A 563 -15.70 5.36 16.36
C ASN A 563 -14.85 6.66 16.50
N GLY A 564 -14.93 7.34 17.65
CA GLY A 564 -14.22 8.58 17.95
C GLY A 564 -14.69 9.78 17.13
N ARG A 565 -15.97 9.84 16.76
CA ARG A 565 -16.61 10.93 16.01
C ARG A 565 -17.70 11.58 16.87
N THR A 566 -18.08 12.81 16.53
CA THR A 566 -19.15 13.55 17.22
C THR A 566 -20.29 13.93 16.26
N MET A 567 -21.47 14.26 16.81
CA MET A 567 -22.63 14.70 16.02
C MET A 567 -22.37 16.00 15.25
N TYR A 568 -21.59 16.92 15.84
CA TYR A 568 -21.23 18.21 15.26
C TYR A 568 -20.48 18.09 13.92
N GLU A 569 -19.67 17.04 13.76
CA GLU A 569 -18.89 16.84 12.52
C GLU A 569 -19.73 16.54 11.27
N PHE A 570 -21.01 16.23 11.46
CA PHE A 570 -21.96 15.92 10.39
C PHE A 570 -23.15 16.87 10.37
N ASP A 571 -23.02 18.02 11.06
CA ASP A 571 -24.06 19.04 11.23
C ASP A 571 -25.37 18.48 11.81
N LEU A 572 -25.29 17.41 12.61
CA LEU A 572 -26.46 16.78 13.22
C LEU A 572 -26.89 17.44 14.53
N PRO A 573 -28.20 17.50 14.82
CA PRO A 573 -28.68 17.99 16.11
C PRO A 573 -28.20 17.09 17.25
N ALA A 574 -27.76 17.72 18.35
CA ALA A 574 -27.43 17.00 19.56
C ALA A 574 -28.70 16.46 20.23
N PRO A 575 -28.67 15.24 20.82
CA PRO A 575 -29.78 14.74 21.62
C PRO A 575 -29.92 15.54 22.92
N ASN A 576 -31.13 15.62 23.48
CA ASN A 576 -31.44 16.36 24.70
C ASN A 576 -30.71 15.80 25.94
N ASN A 577 -30.33 14.51 25.94
CA ASN A 577 -29.49 13.89 26.96
C ASN A 577 -28.25 13.25 26.31
N PRO A 578 -27.20 14.03 26.00
CA PRO A 578 -26.03 13.54 25.28
C PRO A 578 -25.13 12.68 26.17
N LEU A 579 -24.62 11.58 25.61
CA LEU A 579 -23.73 10.63 26.31
C LEU A 579 -22.37 11.24 26.64
N ILE A 580 -22.03 12.37 26.03
CA ILE A 580 -20.83 13.16 26.31
C ILE A 580 -20.82 13.71 27.75
N ASN A 581 -21.99 13.92 28.36
CA ASN A 581 -22.11 14.59 29.66
C ASN A 581 -22.13 13.63 30.86
N ASP A 582 -22.08 12.30 30.65
CA ASP A 582 -22.10 11.29 31.71
C ASP A 582 -21.12 10.13 31.40
N PRO A 583 -19.84 10.24 31.81
CA PRO A 583 -18.79 9.29 31.46
C PRO A 583 -18.99 7.90 32.06
N ASP A 584 -19.65 7.79 33.22
CA ASP A 584 -19.90 6.49 33.88
C ASP A 584 -20.95 5.69 33.10
N ARG A 585 -21.99 6.36 32.59
CA ARG A 585 -23.01 5.74 31.73
C ARG A 585 -22.47 5.32 30.36
N ALA A 586 -21.50 6.05 29.81
CA ALA A 586 -20.83 5.70 28.56
C ALA A 586 -19.91 4.47 28.71
N LEU A 587 -19.22 4.35 29.85
CA LEU A 587 -18.38 3.21 30.22
C LEU A 587 -19.21 1.93 30.37
N ASP A 588 -20.32 1.98 31.11
CA ASP A 588 -21.16 0.81 31.36
C ASP A 588 -21.80 0.26 30.07
N GLN A 589 -22.22 1.14 29.15
CA GLN A 589 -22.80 0.75 27.86
C GLN A 589 -21.78 0.31 26.80
N PHE A 590 -20.50 0.65 26.97
CA PHE A 590 -19.40 0.16 26.12
C PHE A 590 -19.04 -1.29 26.47
N PHE A 591 -19.04 -1.63 27.76
CA PHE A 591 -18.72 -2.99 28.24
C PHE A 591 -19.92 -3.94 28.25
N PHE A 592 -21.16 -3.45 28.43
CA PHE A 592 -22.36 -4.29 28.53
C PHE A 592 -23.46 -3.86 27.53
N PRO A 593 -23.35 -4.19 26.23
CA PRO A 593 -24.30 -3.76 25.20
C PRO A 593 -25.68 -4.42 25.29
N ASN A 594 -25.83 -5.47 26.10
CA ASN A 594 -26.86 -6.49 25.94
C ASN A 594 -28.24 -6.18 26.55
N ASN A 595 -28.41 -5.09 27.30
CA ASN A 595 -29.65 -4.88 28.06
C ASN A 595 -30.73 -4.01 27.37
N VAL A 596 -30.61 -3.69 26.08
CA VAL A 596 -31.70 -3.00 25.32
C VAL A 596 -31.92 -3.53 23.89
N ASN A 597 -31.26 -4.63 23.51
CA ASN A 597 -31.62 -5.42 22.33
C ASN A 597 -32.23 -6.77 22.78
N SER A 598 -33.11 -6.74 23.78
CA SER A 598 -33.89 -7.93 24.12
C SER A 598 -35.02 -8.11 23.11
N ASP A 599 -34.67 -8.65 21.95
CA ASP A 599 -35.51 -9.62 21.27
C ASP A 599 -34.59 -10.78 20.87
N GLU A 600 -34.70 -11.84 21.68
CA GLU A 600 -34.22 -13.21 21.50
C GLU A 600 -32.76 -13.57 21.85
N VAL A 601 -32.70 -14.49 22.83
CA VAL A 601 -31.57 -15.17 23.43
C VAL A 601 -31.12 -16.31 22.50
N ASP A 602 -29.83 -16.41 22.21
CA ASP A 602 -29.22 -17.65 21.72
C ASP A 602 -27.90 -17.91 22.47
N GLU A 603 -27.96 -18.83 23.44
CA GLU A 603 -26.87 -19.32 24.29
C GLU A 603 -25.97 -20.33 23.55
N THR A 604 -25.46 -20.00 22.35
CA THR A 604 -24.67 -20.95 21.55
C THR A 604 -23.21 -20.56 21.28
N VAL A 605 -22.67 -19.53 21.95
CA VAL A 605 -21.24 -19.21 21.83
C VAL A 605 -20.45 -19.81 23.00
N ASP A 606 -20.09 -21.07 22.84
CA ASP A 606 -19.00 -21.71 23.59
C ASP A 606 -17.66 -21.03 23.24
N THR A 607 -17.11 -20.27 24.18
CA THR A 607 -15.84 -19.53 24.04
C THR A 607 -14.60 -20.39 24.32
N SER A 608 -14.74 -21.71 24.48
CA SER A 608 -13.65 -22.59 24.92
C SER A 608 -12.68 -23.10 23.83
N ALA A 609 -12.92 -22.83 22.55
CA ALA A 609 -12.15 -23.46 21.47
C ALA A 609 -10.83 -22.74 21.07
N LEU A 610 -9.83 -22.73 21.96
CA LEU A 610 -8.44 -22.33 21.65
C LEU A 610 -7.45 -23.51 21.52
N GLU A 611 -7.93 -24.77 21.59
CA GLU A 611 -7.07 -25.94 21.87
C GLU A 611 -6.68 -26.84 20.69
N LYS A 612 -6.73 -26.41 19.43
CA LYS A 612 -6.24 -27.28 18.31
C LYS A 612 -5.08 -26.69 17.53
N ALA A 613 -3.95 -26.49 18.20
CA ALA A 613 -2.65 -26.42 17.55
C ALA A 613 -2.02 -27.83 17.52
N ASN A 614 -1.65 -28.34 16.35
CA ASN A 614 -0.92 -29.61 16.21
C ASN A 614 0.53 -29.43 16.70
N LEU A 615 0.74 -29.52 18.02
CA LEU A 615 2.06 -29.51 18.66
C LEU A 615 2.58 -30.94 18.81
N ASN A 616 3.89 -31.15 18.64
CA ASN A 616 4.50 -32.43 19.00
C ASN A 616 4.64 -32.56 20.54
N ALA A 617 4.96 -33.76 21.03
CA ALA A 617 4.97 -34.06 22.47
C ALA A 617 5.89 -33.14 23.31
N GLU A 618 7.05 -32.75 22.78
CA GLU A 618 7.95 -31.80 23.47
C GLU A 618 7.41 -30.37 23.45
N GLN A 619 6.81 -29.95 22.32
CA GLN A 619 6.22 -28.63 22.16
C GLN A 619 4.97 -28.44 23.04
N ASP A 620 4.14 -29.48 23.17
CA ASP A 620 2.92 -29.45 24.00
C ASP A 620 3.25 -29.41 25.50
N LYS A 621 4.19 -30.25 25.95
CA LYS A 621 4.67 -30.27 27.33
C LYS A 621 5.22 -28.89 27.75
N PHE A 622 5.99 -28.26 26.87
CA PHE A 622 6.57 -26.95 27.14
C PHE A 622 5.54 -25.81 27.04
N PHE A 623 4.62 -25.85 26.08
CA PHE A 623 3.52 -24.87 25.98
C PHE A 623 2.67 -24.84 27.25
N LYS A 624 2.31 -26.01 27.77
CA LYS A 624 1.59 -26.15 29.05
C LYS A 624 2.38 -25.60 30.23
N MET A 625 3.69 -25.84 30.27
CA MET A 625 4.56 -25.34 31.33
C MET A 625 4.64 -23.80 31.35
N VAL A 626 4.78 -23.15 30.20
CA VAL A 626 4.82 -21.68 30.11
C VAL A 626 3.45 -21.05 30.32
N ARG A 627 2.37 -21.67 29.79
CA ARG A 627 0.99 -21.24 30.08
C ARG A 627 0.76 -21.22 31.58
N ASN A 628 1.04 -22.32 32.27
CA ASN A 628 0.81 -22.44 33.70
C ASN A 628 1.67 -21.45 34.51
N ALA A 629 2.94 -21.22 34.13
CA ALA A 629 3.80 -20.22 34.78
C ALA A 629 3.37 -18.75 34.53
N ALA A 630 2.70 -18.46 33.41
CA ALA A 630 2.18 -17.12 33.10
C ALA A 630 0.83 -16.82 33.77
N PHE A 631 0.04 -17.85 34.07
CA PHE A 631 -1.26 -17.74 34.73
C PHE A 631 -1.22 -17.99 36.24
N ASP A 632 -0.09 -18.45 36.80
CA ASP A 632 0.13 -18.55 38.25
C ASP A 632 0.67 -17.21 38.81
N PRO A 633 -0.13 -16.47 39.60
CA PRO A 633 0.27 -15.17 40.14
C PRO A 633 1.43 -15.23 41.15
N ASN A 634 1.78 -16.41 41.67
CA ASN A 634 2.80 -16.60 42.71
C ASN A 634 4.12 -17.18 42.21
N SER A 635 4.28 -17.41 40.91
CA SER A 635 5.52 -17.98 40.35
C SER A 635 6.70 -17.00 40.41
N VAL A 636 7.78 -17.40 41.09
CA VAL A 636 9.03 -16.62 41.27
C VAL A 636 9.81 -16.47 39.95
N ASN A 637 9.62 -17.43 39.02
CA ASN A 637 10.26 -17.42 37.71
C ASN A 637 9.22 -17.15 36.63
N LYS A 638 9.07 -15.88 36.24
CA LYS A 638 8.25 -15.51 35.07
C LYS A 638 8.99 -15.88 33.80
N TYR A 639 8.75 -17.08 33.30
CA TYR A 639 9.31 -17.53 32.02
C TYR A 639 8.55 -16.90 30.86
N PHE A 640 9.23 -16.10 30.05
CA PHE A 640 8.66 -15.54 28.82
C PHE A 640 8.97 -16.45 27.63
N LEU A 641 7.93 -16.82 26.88
CA LEU A 641 8.08 -17.56 25.63
C LEU A 641 8.43 -16.62 24.49
N PHE A 642 9.69 -16.62 24.04
CA PHE A 642 10.04 -15.97 22.78
C PHE A 642 9.90 -16.94 21.60
N ILE A 643 8.77 -16.87 20.90
CA ILE A 643 8.55 -17.67 19.68
C ILE A 643 9.26 -16.97 18.51
N ARG A 644 10.48 -17.41 18.17
CA ARG A 644 11.08 -17.05 16.89
C ARG A 644 10.42 -17.86 15.78
N ARG A 645 9.39 -17.30 15.14
CA ARG A 645 8.78 -17.87 13.94
C ARG A 645 9.69 -17.63 12.74
N TRP A 646 10.27 -18.69 12.19
CA TRP A 646 10.80 -18.65 10.83
C TRP A 646 10.05 -19.64 9.95
N TRP A 647 9.79 -19.16 8.74
CA TRP A 647 9.12 -19.94 7.72
C TRP A 647 10.12 -20.85 7.01
N TYR A 648 10.14 -22.12 7.41
CA TYR A 648 10.78 -23.17 6.62
C TYR A 648 9.70 -24.16 6.16
N ARG A 649 9.41 -24.15 4.86
CA ARG A 649 8.49 -25.08 4.17
C ARG A 649 7.17 -25.34 4.93
N GLU A 650 6.37 -24.31 5.17
CA GLU A 650 5.02 -24.37 5.81
C GLU A 650 4.92 -25.02 7.20
N ASN A 651 6.00 -25.54 7.75
CA ASN A 651 6.11 -25.83 9.17
C ASN A 651 6.63 -24.58 9.89
N ILE A 652 5.99 -24.25 11.02
CA ILE A 652 6.56 -23.31 11.96
C ILE A 652 7.75 -24.02 12.60
N PHE A 653 8.96 -23.65 12.20
CA PHE A 653 10.11 -23.96 13.02
C PHE A 653 10.20 -22.85 14.06
N THR A 654 10.02 -23.22 15.31
CA THR A 654 10.27 -22.34 16.44
C THR A 654 11.69 -22.60 16.89
N LYS A 655 12.59 -21.64 16.76
CA LYS A 655 13.83 -21.69 17.55
C LYS A 655 13.51 -20.96 18.84
N LEU A 656 13.36 -21.71 19.92
CA LEU A 656 13.19 -21.16 21.25
C LEU A 656 14.55 -20.58 21.67
N CYS A 657 14.60 -19.27 21.88
CA CYS A 657 15.72 -18.65 22.60
C CYS A 657 15.22 -18.33 23.99
N PHE A 658 15.93 -18.85 24.97
CA PHE A 658 15.62 -18.76 26.38
C PHE A 658 16.23 -17.47 26.92
N ILE A 659 15.44 -16.70 27.67
CA ILE A 659 15.95 -15.63 28.52
C ILE A 659 15.31 -15.88 29.87
N SER A 660 16.10 -16.22 30.89
CA SER A 660 15.63 -16.08 32.26
C SER A 660 15.60 -14.59 32.57
N ALA A 661 14.57 -14.12 33.26
CA ALA A 661 14.66 -12.83 33.94
C ALA A 661 15.77 -12.90 35.00
#